data_AF-A0A2V8SZF4-F1
#
_entry.id   AF-A0A2V8SZF4-F1
#
_cell.length_a   1.000
_cell.length_b   1.000
_cell.length_c   1.000
_cell.angle_alpha   90.00
_cell.angle_beta   90.00
_cell.angle_gamma   90.00
#
_symmetry.space_group_name_H-M   'P 1'
#
loop_
_entity.id
_entity.type
_entity.pdbx_description
1 polymer ?
#
loop_
_entity_poly.entity_id
_entity_poly.type
_entity_poly.pdbx_seq_one_letter_code
_entity_poly.pdbx_strand_id
1 'polypeptide(L)'
;LMLACYLSVAIYLMSPTFRSTHSVYADSQSTAAATQVAVPTAQCPDAKESTLPLPSSMPPDDFHDKLLAFLQNTEYVKLNWCVDKGVRDTGPFVSSNYLGVHPAVRIYYSPGVMTWLVNGRINNIPDGSMIIKEMYNPGPAARYQGKLLKPSSWTVMIKDSKASKDGWFWGGLWTSDPPMPKPSDSFKPPFNVLSEGFGLTCLHCHASSEKESTFASTTNIKGFPGNPLSYFTDDTWRTPSSFKAVASALAHTPPDHKKVVRSTKPRGGWSVDSDFIKFFKGTSPGSVEDLQIFPAETYDHVHAGSEGAEEFVTSDQCMMCHSGNAWFGEKFLMILEPKSTNQVNVSPYGEWRWSPMGLAGRDPIFYAQLDSELAYLKDRKEDQQTVTNLCFRCHGVMGKRQLDADNNYDPTAPNPKTPEPNFSLDFVYNTKLTDKNFKYGALARDGVSCAACHHIIEDKTPPGQNPLKFFLENRITGQFSIGKRDEMFGPFEDNSVSPPPAEANTISPYPMKESLGVDPKFNAYIKDSRLCGNCRTINLPVMDQKTFGHSLEQITYLEWLNSEFQTDFKPGPNAKSCQDCHMSSGYANAQNNVNIPLIQTAFADVQDDTYPAADHLAPMDQVRARFRDKGFVRHQLQGLNIFLLEMFNNQFMTPDTSKPPNFSNDILGVRKSDYMSTLDNDLPNAISNFVQAAQHETATVEVTRPEVVNQSLVSEVTVANKTGHRFPSGVGFRRAFIEFDVIDGSSMDPATGKPKVVWSSGATNSEGFIVDKDGNILETEYIGTSRNRKGPGQPHFWGKERPISSSKQVQIYEELIKDSDGNLTTSFIRRDAIVKENRLLPRGWSARGPDPNS
;
A
#
# COMPACT_ATOMS: atom_id res chain seq x y z
N LEU A 1 -21.74 -43.53 32.36
CA LEU A 1 -21.45 -44.96 32.09
C LEU A 1 -20.71 -45.02 30.76
N MET A 2 -19.71 -45.87 30.53
CA MET A 2 -18.78 -46.61 31.40
C MET A 2 -17.60 -46.98 30.46
N LEU A 3 -16.34 -46.76 30.86
CA LEU A 3 -15.35 -47.79 31.22
C LEU A 3 -15.07 -48.89 30.16
N ALA A 4 -13.86 -49.46 30.00
CA ALA A 4 -12.46 -49.08 30.29
C ALA A 4 -11.56 -50.33 30.14
N CYS A 5 -10.32 -50.16 29.66
CA CYS A 5 -9.13 -51.00 29.95
C CYS A 5 -9.27 -52.53 29.65
N TYR A 6 -8.31 -53.45 29.82
CA TYR A 6 -6.93 -53.49 30.35
C TYR A 6 -5.99 -54.12 29.27
N LEU A 7 -4.72 -53.74 29.02
CA LEU A 7 -3.52 -53.61 29.86
C LEU A 7 -2.74 -54.94 30.05
N SER A 8 -1.43 -54.92 29.81
CA SER A 8 -0.46 -55.88 30.37
C SER A 8 0.86 -55.15 30.69
N VAL A 9 1.51 -55.52 31.80
CA VAL A 9 2.43 -54.65 32.55
C VAL A 9 3.53 -55.47 33.26
N ALA A 10 4.73 -54.88 33.35
CA ALA A 10 5.73 -55.03 34.44
C ALA A 10 6.73 -53.85 34.26
N ILE A 11 7.00 -52.88 35.15
CA ILE A 11 7.15 -52.76 36.62
C ILE A 11 8.38 -53.45 37.21
N TYR A 12 9.32 -52.63 37.73
CA TYR A 12 10.10 -52.70 38.99
C TYR A 12 11.28 -51.68 38.88
N LEU A 13 11.64 -50.77 39.81
CA LEU A 13 10.97 -50.15 40.97
C LEU A 13 11.58 -48.75 41.29
N MET A 14 10.75 -47.84 41.83
CA MET A 14 10.92 -46.88 42.97
C MET A 14 12.31 -46.60 43.62
N SER A 15 12.64 -45.46 44.27
CA SER A 15 12.05 -44.10 44.51
C SER A 15 13.13 -43.21 45.23
N PRO A 16 12.85 -42.14 46.04
CA PRO A 16 12.73 -40.73 45.61
C PRO A 16 13.60 -39.70 46.42
N THR A 17 13.25 -38.40 46.32
CA THR A 17 13.78 -37.18 47.02
C THR A 17 14.98 -36.50 46.32
N PHE A 18 15.11 -35.16 46.25
CA PHE A 18 14.70 -34.07 47.16
C PHE A 18 14.01 -32.85 46.51
N ARG A 19 13.41 -31.99 47.36
CA ARG A 19 12.82 -30.67 47.01
C ARG A 19 13.90 -29.63 46.68
N SER A 20 13.63 -28.72 45.74
CA SER A 20 14.38 -27.46 45.59
C SER A 20 13.86 -26.40 46.57
N THR A 21 14.75 -25.85 47.39
CA THR A 21 14.48 -24.67 48.23
C THR A 21 15.06 -23.42 47.58
N HIS A 22 14.24 -22.38 47.42
CA HIS A 22 14.74 -21.04 47.15
C HIS A 22 15.60 -20.56 48.33
N SER A 23 16.82 -20.10 48.05
CA SER A 23 17.63 -19.34 49.00
C SER A 23 18.32 -18.21 48.24
N VAL A 24 18.00 -16.97 48.60
CA VAL A 24 18.76 -15.79 48.20
C VAL A 24 20.14 -15.88 48.84
N TYR A 25 21.21 -15.69 48.07
CA TYR A 25 22.55 -15.44 48.61
C TYR A 25 23.09 -14.12 48.06
N ALA A 26 23.54 -13.27 48.98
CA ALA A 26 24.04 -11.93 48.69
C ALA A 26 25.49 -11.97 48.20
N ASP A 27 25.89 -10.91 47.49
CA ASP A 27 27.27 -10.69 47.06
C ASP A 27 28.27 -10.76 48.23
N SER A 28 29.29 -11.59 48.08
CA SER A 28 30.55 -11.45 48.78
C SER A 28 31.66 -11.23 47.77
N GLN A 29 32.20 -10.01 47.71
CA GLN A 29 33.33 -9.66 46.86
C GLN A 29 34.51 -10.60 47.14
N SER A 30 35.04 -11.25 46.10
CA SER A 30 36.38 -11.82 46.13
C SER A 30 37.20 -11.23 44.97
N THR A 31 38.29 -10.57 45.33
CA THR A 31 39.19 -9.91 44.38
C THR A 31 40.09 -10.95 43.71
N ALA A 32 39.61 -11.56 42.63
CA ALA A 32 40.46 -12.28 41.70
C ALA A 32 41.21 -11.26 40.82
N ALA A 33 42.53 -11.37 40.75
CA ALA A 33 43.36 -10.43 39.98
C ALA A 33 42.98 -10.49 38.49
N ALA A 34 42.64 -9.33 37.92
CA ALA A 34 42.33 -9.22 36.50
C ALA A 34 43.57 -9.50 35.64
N THR A 35 43.66 -10.70 35.07
CA THR A 35 44.47 -10.93 33.88
C THR A 35 43.96 -10.00 32.79
N GLN A 36 44.76 -9.01 32.42
CA GLN A 36 44.50 -8.18 31.25
C GLN A 36 44.44 -9.07 30.02
N VAL A 37 43.22 -9.39 29.57
CA VAL A 37 43.01 -9.90 28.22
C VAL A 37 43.42 -8.77 27.28
N ALA A 38 44.49 -8.98 26.51
CA ALA A 38 44.96 -7.99 25.57
C ALA A 38 43.83 -7.63 24.60
N VAL A 39 43.51 -6.34 24.48
CA VAL A 39 42.56 -5.84 23.47
C VAL A 39 43.07 -6.31 22.10
N PRO A 40 42.27 -7.06 21.31
CA PRO A 40 42.71 -7.54 20.02
C PRO A 40 43.04 -6.36 19.09
N THR A 41 44.32 -6.12 18.84
CA THR A 41 44.77 -5.08 17.93
C THR A 41 44.17 -5.33 16.55
N ALA A 42 43.68 -4.28 15.88
CA ALA A 42 43.15 -4.41 14.53
C ALA A 42 44.21 -5.03 13.60
N GLN A 43 43.93 -6.21 13.05
CA GLN A 43 44.94 -7.01 12.32
C GLN A 43 45.29 -6.48 10.93
N CYS A 44 44.83 -5.28 10.59
CA CYS A 44 45.15 -4.56 9.37
C CYS A 44 45.74 -3.19 9.77
N PRO A 45 46.95 -3.14 10.35
CA PRO A 45 47.52 -1.92 10.93
C PRO A 45 47.81 -0.83 9.89
N ASP A 46 48.02 -1.22 8.63
CA ASP A 46 48.23 -0.32 7.49
C ASP A 46 46.92 0.16 6.84
N ALA A 47 45.76 -0.20 7.40
CA ALA A 47 44.44 0.17 6.91
C ALA A 47 44.16 1.67 7.15
N LYS A 48 43.64 2.36 6.14
CA LYS A 48 43.32 3.79 6.21
C LYS A 48 41.85 4.04 5.91
N GLU A 49 41.26 5.04 6.55
CA GLU A 49 39.89 5.44 6.22
C GLU A 49 39.75 5.96 4.79
N SER A 50 38.53 5.90 4.28
CA SER A 50 38.20 6.55 3.01
C SER A 50 38.29 8.07 3.13
N THR A 51 38.67 8.73 2.03
CA THR A 51 38.54 10.18 1.87
C THR A 51 37.28 10.57 1.09
N LEU A 52 36.34 9.64 0.90
CA LEU A 52 35.02 9.96 0.37
C LEU A 52 34.29 10.90 1.34
N PRO A 53 33.56 11.90 0.84
CA PRO A 53 32.69 12.74 1.68
C PRO A 53 31.53 11.91 2.26
N LEU A 54 30.82 12.45 3.24
CA LEU A 54 29.59 11.82 3.74
C LEU A 54 28.50 11.88 2.65
N PRO A 55 27.70 10.81 2.47
CA PRO A 55 26.65 10.78 1.44
C PRO A 55 25.66 11.96 1.54
N SER A 56 25.27 12.38 2.75
CA SER A 56 24.38 13.53 2.98
C SER A 56 25.00 14.90 2.68
N SER A 57 26.33 14.98 2.52
CA SER A 57 27.04 16.26 2.37
C SER A 57 27.05 16.82 0.94
N MET A 58 26.46 16.11 -0.03
CA MET A 58 26.45 16.52 -1.43
C MET A 58 25.25 15.95 -2.22
N PRO A 59 25.00 16.40 -3.48
CA PRO A 59 23.93 15.87 -4.30
C PRO A 59 24.07 14.36 -4.58
N PRO A 60 22.98 13.57 -4.62
CA PRO A 60 23.03 12.11 -4.81
C PRO A 60 23.82 11.68 -6.06
N ASP A 61 23.60 12.33 -7.21
CA ASP A 61 24.29 12.01 -8.47
C ASP A 61 25.81 12.31 -8.44
N ASP A 62 26.25 13.29 -7.64
CA ASP A 62 27.67 13.61 -7.44
C ASP A 62 28.33 12.60 -6.51
N PHE A 63 27.57 12.10 -5.52
CA PHE A 63 28.01 11.05 -4.62
C PHE A 63 28.10 9.69 -5.34
N HIS A 64 27.09 9.35 -6.15
CA HIS A 64 27.07 8.18 -7.04
C HIS A 64 28.36 8.06 -7.87
N ASP A 65 28.72 9.11 -8.61
CA ASP A 65 29.90 9.11 -9.48
C ASP A 65 31.19 8.84 -8.68
N LYS A 66 31.30 9.42 -7.48
CA LYS A 66 32.46 9.23 -6.60
C LYS A 66 32.52 7.84 -6.00
N LEU A 67 31.39 7.31 -5.52
CA LEU A 67 31.27 5.98 -4.94
C LEU A 67 31.53 4.90 -5.99
N LEU A 68 30.92 5.02 -7.17
CA LEU A 68 31.12 4.08 -8.27
C LEU A 68 32.58 4.08 -8.75
N ALA A 69 33.21 5.26 -8.87
CA ALA A 69 34.63 5.37 -9.19
C ALA A 69 35.54 4.77 -8.10
N PHE A 70 35.21 4.96 -6.81
CA PHE A 70 35.94 4.36 -5.69
C PHE A 70 35.88 2.82 -5.71
N LEU A 71 34.71 2.26 -6.02
CA LEU A 71 34.51 0.81 -6.14
C LEU A 71 35.22 0.24 -7.38
N GLN A 72 35.05 0.87 -8.55
CA GLN A 72 35.71 0.49 -9.81
C GLN A 72 37.22 0.43 -9.69
N ASN A 73 37.82 1.43 -9.04
CA ASN A 73 39.26 1.52 -8.86
C ASN A 73 39.77 0.68 -7.69
N THR A 74 38.90 -0.09 -7.01
CA THR A 74 39.21 -0.92 -5.83
C THR A 74 39.98 -0.18 -4.73
N GLU A 75 39.63 1.09 -4.50
CA GLU A 75 40.33 1.96 -3.55
C GLU A 75 40.36 1.37 -2.13
N TYR A 76 39.28 0.71 -1.70
CA TYR A 76 39.23 -0.05 -0.44
C TYR A 76 40.33 -1.12 -0.29
N VAL A 77 40.77 -1.71 -1.39
CA VAL A 77 41.91 -2.66 -1.41
C VAL A 77 43.23 -1.91 -1.29
N LYS A 78 43.40 -0.78 -2.00
CA LYS A 78 44.60 0.09 -1.94
C LYS A 78 44.77 0.75 -0.57
N LEU A 79 43.66 0.99 0.14
CA LEU A 79 43.60 1.47 1.52
C LEU A 79 43.84 0.35 2.55
N ASN A 80 44.22 -0.87 2.14
CA ASN A 80 44.53 -2.03 2.97
C ASN A 80 43.42 -2.45 3.95
N TRP A 81 42.14 -2.28 3.58
CA TRP A 81 41.02 -2.62 4.47
C TRP A 81 41.02 -4.10 4.87
N CYS A 82 40.54 -4.37 6.09
CA CYS A 82 40.34 -5.75 6.53
C CYS A 82 39.31 -6.45 5.65
N VAL A 83 39.50 -7.75 5.43
CA VAL A 83 38.73 -8.54 4.46
C VAL A 83 38.39 -9.93 5.01
N ASP A 84 37.26 -10.47 4.57
CA ASP A 84 36.87 -11.86 4.80
C ASP A 84 37.98 -12.87 4.41
N LYS A 85 38.01 -13.98 5.15
CA LYS A 85 38.92 -15.14 4.96
C LYS A 85 38.93 -15.67 3.52
N GLY A 86 37.81 -15.55 2.81
CA GLY A 86 37.63 -15.91 1.40
C GLY A 86 36.25 -15.49 0.90
N VAL A 87 35.90 -15.91 -0.32
CA VAL A 87 34.50 -15.85 -0.77
C VAL A 87 33.69 -16.89 0.03
N ARG A 88 32.50 -16.52 0.50
CA ARG A 88 31.61 -17.37 1.30
C ARG A 88 30.17 -17.28 0.78
N ASP A 89 29.43 -18.35 0.98
CA ASP A 89 28.00 -18.40 0.67
C ASP A 89 27.20 -17.60 1.73
N THR A 90 25.97 -17.27 1.38
CA THR A 90 24.99 -16.48 2.17
C THR A 90 23.69 -17.26 2.41
N GLY A 91 23.69 -18.53 2.03
CA GLY A 91 22.63 -19.51 2.18
C GLY A 91 22.98 -20.79 1.41
N PRO A 92 22.10 -21.81 1.43
CA PRO A 92 22.36 -23.09 0.80
C PRO A 92 22.47 -23.04 -0.74
N PHE A 93 23.18 -24.01 -1.32
CA PHE A 93 23.14 -24.31 -2.76
C PHE A 93 22.63 -25.75 -2.96
N VAL A 94 21.46 -25.90 -3.59
CA VAL A 94 20.73 -27.17 -3.70
C VAL A 94 20.14 -27.33 -5.08
N SER A 95 20.40 -28.45 -5.75
CA SER A 95 19.82 -28.82 -7.05
C SER A 95 19.96 -27.73 -8.13
N SER A 96 21.12 -27.07 -8.15
CA SER A 96 21.46 -25.92 -8.99
C SER A 96 20.72 -24.60 -8.69
N ASN A 97 19.88 -24.56 -7.65
CA ASN A 97 19.33 -23.34 -7.08
C ASN A 97 20.26 -22.81 -5.97
N TYR A 98 20.32 -21.49 -5.82
CA TYR A 98 21.08 -20.83 -4.76
C TYR A 98 20.13 -20.04 -3.87
N LEU A 99 20.04 -20.45 -2.61
CA LEU A 99 19.06 -20.02 -1.61
C LEU A 99 19.69 -19.06 -0.59
N GLY A 100 20.64 -18.25 -1.05
CA GLY A 100 21.30 -17.20 -0.27
C GLY A 100 20.64 -15.83 -0.46
N VAL A 101 20.57 -15.04 0.61
CA VAL A 101 19.93 -13.71 0.64
C VAL A 101 20.64 -12.67 -0.25
N HIS A 102 21.86 -12.98 -0.66
CA HIS A 102 22.64 -12.31 -1.71
C HIS A 102 23.34 -13.39 -2.55
N PRO A 103 24.03 -13.06 -3.66
CA PRO A 103 25.03 -13.95 -4.29
C PRO A 103 26.11 -14.46 -3.32
N ALA A 104 27.11 -15.22 -3.79
CA ALA A 104 28.29 -15.51 -2.97
C ALA A 104 29.06 -14.20 -2.73
N VAL A 105 29.65 -14.01 -1.55
CA VAL A 105 30.18 -12.70 -1.12
C VAL A 105 31.61 -12.74 -0.59
N ARG A 106 32.28 -11.59 -0.65
CA ARG A 106 33.49 -11.30 0.12
C ARG A 106 33.39 -9.88 0.68
N ILE A 107 33.50 -9.72 1.99
CA ILE A 107 33.28 -8.43 2.65
C ILE A 107 34.60 -7.77 3.05
N TYR A 108 34.66 -6.45 2.89
CA TYR A 108 35.73 -5.55 3.31
C TYR A 108 35.19 -4.54 4.33
N TYR A 109 36.05 -4.16 5.29
CA TYR A 109 35.69 -3.38 6.47
C TYR A 109 36.70 -2.24 6.68
N SER A 110 36.21 -0.99 6.78
CA SER A 110 37.07 0.16 7.09
C SER A 110 37.57 0.14 8.55
N PRO A 111 38.66 0.87 8.88
CA PRO A 111 39.25 0.88 10.22
C PRO A 111 38.26 1.17 11.37
N GLY A 112 37.28 2.04 11.17
CA GLY A 112 36.26 2.42 12.15
C GLY A 112 35.29 1.28 12.46
N VAL A 113 34.82 0.57 11.42
CA VAL A 113 34.03 -0.66 11.58
C VAL A 113 34.86 -1.73 12.30
N MET A 114 36.13 -1.89 11.92
CA MET A 114 37.02 -2.85 12.57
C MET A 114 37.28 -2.51 14.03
N THR A 115 37.47 -1.24 14.35
CA THR A 115 37.66 -0.74 15.73
C THR A 115 36.43 -1.05 16.58
N TRP A 116 35.23 -0.81 16.07
CA TRP A 116 33.98 -1.17 16.73
C TRP A 116 33.83 -2.69 16.93
N LEU A 117 34.16 -3.50 15.92
CA LEU A 117 34.11 -4.97 16.00
C LEU A 117 35.07 -5.53 17.06
N VAL A 118 36.34 -5.08 17.10
CA VAL A 118 37.32 -5.59 18.08
C VAL A 118 37.07 -5.08 19.50
N ASN A 119 36.44 -3.91 19.64
CA ASN A 119 35.99 -3.37 20.93
C ASN A 119 34.64 -3.97 21.39
N GLY A 120 34.23 -5.11 20.83
CA GLY A 120 33.08 -5.89 21.31
C GLY A 120 31.71 -5.39 20.85
N ARG A 121 31.62 -4.63 19.75
CA ARG A 121 30.37 -4.03 19.25
C ARG A 121 29.72 -3.14 20.33
N ILE A 122 30.51 -2.23 20.90
CA ILE A 122 30.15 -1.27 21.95
C ILE A 122 30.25 0.15 21.39
N ASN A 123 29.31 1.02 21.78
CA ASN A 123 29.09 2.37 21.23
C ASN A 123 28.71 2.32 19.73
N ASN A 124 28.60 3.51 19.13
CA ASN A 124 28.23 3.66 17.73
C ASN A 124 29.44 3.54 16.80
N ILE A 125 29.19 3.16 15.56
CA ILE A 125 30.17 3.22 14.47
C ILE A 125 30.35 4.70 14.07
N PRO A 126 31.59 5.20 13.87
CA PRO A 126 31.82 6.59 13.44
C PRO A 126 31.33 6.87 12.02
N ASP A 127 30.82 8.09 11.78
CA ASP A 127 30.45 8.57 10.44
C ASP A 127 31.63 8.44 9.44
N GLY A 128 31.32 8.09 8.19
CA GLY A 128 32.29 7.80 7.13
C GLY A 128 32.85 6.37 7.16
N SER A 129 32.66 5.62 8.25
CA SER A 129 33.01 4.19 8.31
C SER A 129 32.17 3.38 7.31
N MET A 130 32.75 2.34 6.73
CA MET A 130 32.15 1.67 5.57
C MET A 130 32.34 0.14 5.58
N ILE A 131 31.31 -0.55 5.08
CA ILE A 131 31.32 -1.98 4.77
C ILE A 131 31.06 -2.14 3.27
N ILE A 132 31.93 -2.88 2.58
CA ILE A 132 31.81 -3.18 1.14
C ILE A 132 31.69 -4.68 0.96
N LYS A 133 30.58 -5.14 0.41
CA LYS A 133 30.30 -6.54 0.08
C LYS A 133 30.48 -6.72 -1.42
N GLU A 134 31.60 -7.30 -1.84
CA GLU A 134 31.79 -7.78 -3.20
C GLU A 134 30.86 -8.97 -3.45
N MET A 135 30.09 -8.93 -4.54
CA MET A 135 29.17 -10.00 -4.94
C MET A 135 29.72 -10.80 -6.12
N TYR A 136 29.48 -12.12 -6.08
CA TYR A 136 30.01 -13.10 -7.01
C TYR A 136 28.88 -14.02 -7.50
N ASN A 137 28.52 -13.88 -8.77
CA ASN A 137 27.45 -14.62 -9.45
C ASN A 137 28.02 -15.36 -10.69
N PRO A 138 27.67 -16.63 -10.97
CA PRO A 138 26.82 -17.54 -10.19
C PRO A 138 27.51 -18.12 -8.94
N GLY A 139 26.74 -18.32 -7.87
CA GLY A 139 27.14 -19.15 -6.72
C GLY A 139 27.24 -20.65 -7.07
N PRO A 140 27.82 -21.49 -6.18
CA PRO A 140 28.26 -21.16 -4.82
C PRO A 140 29.70 -20.62 -4.77
N ALA A 141 30.12 -20.15 -3.60
CA ALA A 141 31.45 -19.62 -3.29
C ALA A 141 32.59 -20.58 -3.66
N ALA A 142 32.36 -21.89 -3.60
CA ALA A 142 33.31 -22.92 -4.01
C ALA A 142 33.80 -22.75 -5.46
N ARG A 143 33.02 -22.10 -6.35
CA ARG A 143 33.45 -21.78 -7.72
C ARG A 143 34.62 -20.79 -7.80
N TYR A 144 34.88 -20.02 -6.74
CA TYR A 144 35.84 -18.91 -6.72
C TYR A 144 37.12 -19.23 -5.94
N GLN A 145 37.19 -20.39 -5.29
CA GLN A 145 38.39 -20.84 -4.58
C GLN A 145 39.59 -20.95 -5.52
N GLY A 146 40.72 -20.36 -5.14
CA GLY A 146 41.97 -20.39 -5.91
C GLY A 146 41.97 -19.59 -7.22
N LYS A 147 40.93 -18.78 -7.50
CA LYS A 147 40.84 -17.96 -8.72
C LYS A 147 41.19 -16.51 -8.47
N LEU A 148 41.59 -15.80 -9.53
CA LEU A 148 41.60 -14.34 -9.52
C LEU A 148 40.15 -13.86 -9.37
N LEU A 149 39.91 -13.07 -8.32
CA LEU A 149 38.59 -12.56 -7.99
C LEU A 149 38.31 -11.26 -8.74
N LYS A 150 37.14 -11.20 -9.38
CA LYS A 150 36.54 -9.98 -9.91
C LYS A 150 35.05 -9.99 -9.51
N PRO A 151 34.56 -9.01 -8.74
CA PRO A 151 33.13 -8.93 -8.41
C PRO A 151 32.29 -8.70 -9.66
N SER A 152 31.05 -9.22 -9.65
CA SER A 152 30.03 -8.84 -10.63
C SER A 152 29.37 -7.51 -10.28
N SER A 153 29.31 -7.20 -8.99
CA SER A 153 28.58 -6.08 -8.39
C SER A 153 29.01 -5.95 -6.92
N TRP A 154 28.54 -4.88 -6.26
CA TRP A 154 28.78 -4.60 -4.85
C TRP A 154 27.46 -4.29 -4.14
N THR A 155 27.37 -4.57 -2.84
CA THR A 155 26.51 -3.77 -1.96
C THR A 155 27.36 -3.04 -0.94
N VAL A 156 27.07 -1.78 -0.66
CA VAL A 156 27.79 -0.95 0.31
C VAL A 156 26.88 -0.46 1.42
N MET A 157 27.48 -0.24 2.58
CA MET A 157 26.90 0.49 3.71
C MET A 157 27.89 1.55 4.17
N ILE A 158 27.48 2.81 4.27
CA ILE A 158 28.32 3.94 4.69
C ILE A 158 27.63 4.64 5.85
N LYS A 159 28.32 4.79 6.98
CA LYS A 159 27.73 5.39 8.18
C LYS A 159 27.59 6.90 8.00
N ASP A 160 26.37 7.39 8.18
CA ASP A 160 26.01 8.81 8.15
C ASP A 160 24.86 9.03 9.13
N SER A 161 25.21 9.15 10.41
CA SER A 161 24.28 9.15 11.55
C SER A 161 23.28 10.32 11.59
N LYS A 162 23.48 11.34 10.74
CA LYS A 162 22.63 12.54 10.66
C LYS A 162 21.63 12.50 9.51
N ALA A 163 21.68 11.47 8.68
CA ALA A 163 20.83 11.38 7.50
C ALA A 163 19.53 10.60 7.75
N SER A 164 19.55 9.57 8.60
CA SER A 164 18.46 8.60 8.75
C SER A 164 18.43 7.96 10.14
N LYS A 165 17.29 7.34 10.49
CA LYS A 165 17.07 6.65 11.77
C LYS A 165 18.06 5.50 12.05
N ASP A 166 18.43 4.74 11.04
CA ASP A 166 19.45 3.70 11.10
C ASP A 166 20.87 4.27 10.93
N GLY A 167 20.97 5.47 10.33
CA GLY A 167 22.22 6.21 10.14
C GLY A 167 23.12 5.57 9.09
N TRP A 168 22.55 4.88 8.10
CA TRP A 168 23.29 4.22 7.03
C TRP A 168 22.79 4.64 5.66
N PHE A 169 23.73 5.04 4.80
CA PHE A 169 23.54 5.02 3.37
C PHE A 169 23.72 3.59 2.86
N TRP A 170 22.77 3.13 2.06
CA TRP A 170 22.73 1.82 1.42
C TRP A 170 22.99 1.99 -0.07
N GLY A 171 23.64 1.02 -0.71
CA GLY A 171 23.73 1.01 -2.17
C GLY A 171 24.01 -0.37 -2.76
N GLY A 172 23.29 -0.73 -3.82
CA GLY A 172 23.57 -1.89 -4.68
C GLY A 172 24.11 -1.41 -6.02
N LEU A 173 25.42 -1.60 -6.27
CA LEU A 173 26.12 -0.99 -7.42
C LEU A 173 26.71 -2.04 -8.37
N TRP A 174 26.75 -1.73 -9.66
CA TRP A 174 27.33 -2.60 -10.70
C TRP A 174 27.93 -1.81 -11.86
N THR A 175 28.70 -2.50 -12.69
CA THR A 175 29.41 -1.94 -13.85
C THR A 175 29.25 -2.78 -15.12
N SER A 176 28.23 -3.65 -15.14
CA SER A 176 27.81 -4.42 -16.30
C SER A 176 27.19 -3.52 -17.39
N ASP A 177 26.70 -4.16 -18.47
CA ASP A 177 25.96 -3.52 -19.55
C ASP A 177 24.46 -3.89 -19.43
N PRO A 178 23.53 -2.93 -19.27
CA PRO A 178 23.76 -1.49 -19.13
C PRO A 178 24.43 -1.12 -17.78
N PRO A 179 25.16 0.00 -17.72
CA PRO A 179 25.76 0.51 -16.48
C PRO A 179 24.68 0.84 -15.45
N MET A 180 25.07 0.91 -14.17
CA MET A 180 24.16 1.33 -13.12
C MET A 180 23.59 2.73 -13.43
N PRO A 181 22.26 2.92 -13.34
CA PRO A 181 21.65 4.24 -13.50
C PRO A 181 22.01 5.15 -12.32
N LYS A 182 21.99 6.47 -12.56
CA LYS A 182 22.14 7.46 -11.49
C LYS A 182 20.86 7.51 -10.64
N PRO A 183 20.93 7.98 -9.37
CA PRO A 183 19.73 8.27 -8.58
C PRO A 183 18.70 9.11 -9.35
N SER A 184 19.13 10.14 -10.08
CA SER A 184 18.21 10.98 -10.87
C SER A 184 17.51 10.31 -12.05
N ASP A 185 18.00 9.16 -12.54
CA ASP A 185 17.31 8.37 -13.55
C ASP A 185 16.07 7.66 -12.98
N SER A 186 16.03 7.45 -11.67
CA SER A 186 14.86 6.90 -10.95
C SER A 186 13.65 7.83 -10.97
N PHE A 187 13.84 9.12 -11.29
CA PHE A 187 12.75 10.10 -11.46
C PHE A 187 12.17 10.13 -12.90
N LYS A 188 12.73 9.34 -13.82
CA LYS A 188 12.30 9.27 -15.23
C LYS A 188 11.57 7.94 -15.45
N PRO A 189 10.56 7.85 -16.35
CA PRO A 189 9.92 6.58 -16.69
C PRO A 189 10.99 5.51 -17.04
N PRO A 190 10.94 4.32 -16.43
CA PRO A 190 9.82 3.70 -15.71
C PRO A 190 9.72 3.98 -14.20
N PHE A 191 10.42 4.96 -13.64
CA PHE A 191 10.45 5.21 -12.18
C PHE A 191 10.95 4.01 -11.38
N ASN A 192 12.09 3.44 -11.80
CA ASN A 192 12.79 2.38 -11.06
C ASN A 192 13.04 2.81 -9.60
N VAL A 193 12.94 1.88 -8.65
CA VAL A 193 13.25 2.20 -7.25
C VAL A 193 14.72 2.60 -7.09
N LEU A 194 14.98 3.46 -6.10
CA LEU A 194 16.33 3.88 -5.75
C LEU A 194 17.18 2.66 -5.38
N SER A 195 18.26 2.45 -6.13
CA SER A 195 19.24 1.38 -5.86
C SER A 195 20.29 1.79 -4.82
N GLU A 196 20.35 3.08 -4.45
CA GLU A 196 21.18 3.62 -3.39
C GLU A 196 20.57 4.88 -2.76
N GLY A 197 20.86 5.14 -1.49
CA GLY A 197 20.20 6.17 -0.68
C GLY A 197 20.03 5.79 0.79
N PHE A 198 19.12 6.49 1.47
CA PHE A 198 18.73 6.25 2.86
C PHE A 198 17.36 5.57 2.91
N GLY A 199 16.98 4.94 4.04
CA GLY A 199 15.64 4.33 4.18
C GLY A 199 15.30 3.30 3.10
N LEU A 200 16.29 2.58 2.55
CA LEU A 200 16.10 1.66 1.42
C LEU A 200 15.85 0.22 1.85
N THR A 201 15.23 -0.55 0.94
CA THR A 201 14.70 -1.92 1.14
C THR A 201 15.67 -2.92 1.77
N CYS A 202 16.98 -2.65 1.82
CA CYS A 202 17.95 -3.37 2.63
C CYS A 202 17.54 -3.50 4.12
N LEU A 203 16.88 -2.49 4.69
CA LEU A 203 16.43 -2.48 6.09
C LEU A 203 15.46 -3.62 6.43
N HIS A 204 14.74 -4.15 5.44
CA HIS A 204 13.93 -5.36 5.51
C HIS A 204 14.56 -6.50 6.34
N CYS A 205 15.80 -6.83 6.01
CA CYS A 205 16.58 -7.82 6.74
C CYS A 205 17.44 -7.15 7.81
N HIS A 206 18.10 -6.04 7.47
CA HIS A 206 19.13 -5.45 8.31
C HIS A 206 18.62 -4.86 9.64
N ALA A 207 17.37 -4.41 9.72
CA ALA A 207 16.73 -3.95 10.95
C ALA A 207 16.50 -5.08 11.99
N SER A 208 16.76 -6.34 11.63
CA SER A 208 16.71 -7.48 12.56
C SER A 208 18.07 -7.80 13.21
N SER A 209 19.15 -7.09 12.87
CA SER A 209 20.46 -7.28 13.51
C SER A 209 20.47 -6.73 14.94
N GLU A 210 21.20 -7.34 15.87
CA GLU A 210 21.26 -6.93 17.29
C GLU A 210 21.73 -5.48 17.50
N LYS A 211 22.60 -4.97 16.60
CA LYS A 211 23.22 -3.63 16.71
C LYS A 211 23.63 -3.08 15.34
N GLU A 212 23.48 -1.77 15.17
CA GLU A 212 24.03 -0.98 14.06
C GLU A 212 23.65 -1.50 12.67
N SER A 213 22.46 -2.10 12.54
CA SER A 213 21.92 -2.65 11.28
C SER A 213 22.90 -3.57 10.53
N THR A 214 23.78 -4.29 11.24
CA THR A 214 24.85 -5.09 10.62
C THR A 214 25.16 -6.43 11.30
N PHE A 215 25.13 -7.48 10.47
CA PHE A 215 25.51 -8.86 10.79
C PHE A 215 27.04 -9.09 10.75
N ALA A 216 27.85 -8.04 10.72
CA ALA A 216 29.31 -8.15 10.63
C ALA A 216 29.92 -8.86 11.86
N SER A 217 30.74 -9.90 11.63
CA SER A 217 31.38 -10.67 12.69
C SER A 217 32.86 -10.93 12.40
N THR A 218 33.70 -10.83 13.43
CA THR A 218 35.14 -11.12 13.35
C THR A 218 35.44 -12.56 12.95
N THR A 219 34.51 -13.51 13.17
CA THR A 219 34.59 -14.90 12.70
C THR A 219 34.81 -15.01 11.18
N ASN A 220 34.31 -14.05 10.41
CA ASN A 220 34.44 -14.02 8.95
C ASN A 220 35.81 -13.48 8.48
N ILE A 221 36.48 -12.66 9.30
CA ILE A 221 37.57 -11.77 8.89
C ILE A 221 38.94 -12.46 8.98
N LYS A 222 39.79 -12.28 7.96
CA LYS A 222 41.13 -12.86 7.92
C LYS A 222 41.96 -12.42 9.14
N GLY A 223 42.64 -13.39 9.77
CA GLY A 223 43.48 -13.18 10.95
C GLY A 223 42.77 -13.39 12.29
N PHE A 224 41.44 -13.27 12.33
CA PHE A 224 40.65 -13.53 13.53
C PHE A 224 40.29 -15.03 13.69
N PRO A 225 40.12 -15.52 14.93
CA PRO A 225 39.76 -16.92 15.20
C PRO A 225 38.33 -17.27 14.74
N GLY A 226 37.95 -18.54 14.88
CA GLY A 226 36.65 -19.07 14.43
C GLY A 226 36.57 -19.27 12.91
N ASN A 227 35.38 -19.63 12.43
CA ASN A 227 35.07 -19.82 11.00
C ASN A 227 33.79 -19.06 10.63
N PRO A 228 33.62 -18.64 9.37
CA PRO A 228 32.34 -18.18 8.84
C PRO A 228 31.22 -19.20 9.06
N LEU A 229 29.98 -18.73 9.17
CA LEU A 229 28.81 -19.59 9.00
C LEU A 229 28.90 -20.31 7.65
N SER A 230 28.60 -21.60 7.66
CA SER A 230 28.73 -22.51 6.51
C SER A 230 27.38 -23.14 6.21
N TYR A 231 26.97 -23.10 4.96
CA TYR A 231 25.67 -23.63 4.50
C TYR A 231 25.86 -24.94 3.74
N PHE A 232 24.78 -25.70 3.59
CA PHE A 232 24.78 -26.90 2.76
C PHE A 232 24.91 -26.51 1.28
N THR A 233 25.95 -27.03 0.62
CA THR A 233 26.22 -26.84 -0.80
C THR A 233 26.44 -28.21 -1.42
N ASP A 234 25.56 -28.64 -2.32
CA ASP A 234 25.76 -29.88 -3.09
C ASP A 234 26.76 -29.71 -4.24
N ASP A 235 27.06 -30.79 -4.97
CA ASP A 235 28.01 -30.78 -6.08
C ASP A 235 27.38 -30.52 -7.47
N THR A 236 26.07 -30.20 -7.55
CA THR A 236 25.39 -30.03 -8.86
C THR A 236 25.93 -28.86 -9.68
N TRP A 237 26.59 -27.89 -9.04
CA TRP A 237 27.31 -26.80 -9.72
C TRP A 237 28.56 -27.25 -10.51
N ARG A 238 29.12 -28.43 -10.19
CA ARG A 238 30.34 -28.96 -10.83
C ARG A 238 30.07 -29.60 -12.18
N THR A 239 28.90 -30.22 -12.34
CA THR A 239 28.49 -30.93 -13.56
C THR A 239 27.15 -30.40 -14.03
N PRO A 240 27.12 -29.35 -14.89
CA PRO A 240 25.89 -28.86 -15.51
C PRO A 240 25.42 -29.84 -16.61
N SER A 241 24.92 -31.00 -16.20
CA SER A 241 24.55 -32.10 -17.10
C SER A 241 23.18 -32.70 -16.78
N SER A 242 22.26 -32.59 -17.74
CA SER A 242 21.04 -33.40 -17.95
C SER A 242 19.99 -33.54 -16.83
N PHE A 243 20.26 -33.15 -15.59
CA PHE A 243 19.30 -33.21 -14.46
C PHE A 243 18.12 -32.24 -14.57
N LYS A 244 17.98 -31.52 -15.70
CA LYS A 244 16.71 -30.88 -16.08
C LYS A 244 15.51 -31.82 -15.95
N ALA A 245 15.66 -33.14 -16.11
CA ALA A 245 14.55 -34.09 -15.97
C ALA A 245 14.05 -34.32 -14.52
N VAL A 246 14.92 -34.23 -13.50
CA VAL A 246 14.52 -34.41 -12.09
C VAL A 246 14.28 -33.06 -11.42
N ALA A 247 15.05 -32.03 -11.79
CA ALA A 247 14.73 -30.66 -11.46
C ALA A 247 13.34 -30.28 -12.01
N SER A 248 12.99 -30.61 -13.26
CA SER A 248 11.64 -30.35 -13.81
C SER A 248 10.50 -31.11 -13.11
N ALA A 249 10.79 -32.03 -12.19
CA ALA A 249 9.79 -32.71 -11.36
C ALA A 249 9.60 -32.08 -9.97
N LEU A 250 10.45 -31.12 -9.57
CA LEU A 250 10.41 -30.45 -8.25
C LEU A 250 10.56 -28.93 -8.34
N ALA A 251 11.52 -28.43 -9.12
CA ALA A 251 11.45 -27.09 -9.67
C ALA A 251 10.22 -27.01 -10.59
N HIS A 252 9.32 -26.09 -10.29
CA HIS A 252 8.21 -25.80 -11.18
C HIS A 252 8.78 -25.27 -12.48
N THR A 253 8.48 -25.95 -13.58
CA THR A 253 8.68 -25.40 -14.92
C THR A 253 7.94 -24.05 -14.93
N PRO A 254 8.61 -22.90 -15.11
CA PRO A 254 7.89 -21.66 -15.36
C PRO A 254 6.99 -21.92 -16.57
N PRO A 255 5.68 -21.65 -16.49
CA PRO A 255 4.75 -21.98 -17.56
C PRO A 255 5.24 -21.42 -18.88
N ASP A 256 5.40 -22.28 -19.89
CA ASP A 256 5.73 -21.86 -21.25
C ASP A 256 4.73 -20.78 -21.65
N HIS A 257 5.22 -19.55 -21.81
CA HIS A 257 4.39 -18.36 -21.80
C HIS A 257 3.52 -18.33 -23.07
N LYS A 258 2.35 -18.97 -22.99
CA LYS A 258 1.22 -18.65 -23.84
C LYS A 258 0.87 -17.21 -23.59
N LYS A 259 1.46 -16.34 -24.41
CA LYS A 259 1.22 -14.91 -24.45
C LYS A 259 -0.28 -14.68 -24.43
N VAL A 260 -0.79 -14.23 -23.27
CA VAL A 260 -2.02 -13.46 -23.26
C VAL A 260 -1.64 -12.11 -23.89
N VAL A 261 -1.69 -12.06 -25.22
CA VAL A 261 -1.66 -10.80 -25.96
C VAL A 261 -3.02 -10.12 -25.73
N ARG A 262 -3.26 -9.66 -24.50
CA ARG A 262 -4.05 -8.44 -24.32
C ARG A 262 -3.30 -7.37 -25.09
N SER A 263 -4.01 -6.66 -25.97
CA SER A 263 -3.43 -5.77 -26.98
C SER A 263 -2.35 -4.84 -26.41
N THR A 264 -1.08 -5.21 -26.58
CA THR A 264 0.09 -4.37 -26.27
C THR A 264 0.35 -3.34 -27.36
N LYS A 265 -0.63 -3.03 -28.21
CA LYS A 265 -0.58 -1.78 -28.96
C LYS A 265 -0.74 -0.66 -27.93
N PRO A 266 0.24 0.26 -27.77
CA PRO A 266 -0.11 1.58 -27.30
C PRO A 266 -1.24 2.07 -28.20
N ARG A 267 -2.28 2.72 -27.65
CA ARG A 267 -3.16 3.51 -28.51
C ARG A 267 -2.29 4.65 -29.05
N GLY A 268 -1.83 4.45 -30.29
CA GLY A 268 -0.88 5.35 -30.94
C GLY A 268 -1.54 6.68 -31.22
N GLY A 269 -1.04 7.73 -30.57
CA GLY A 269 -1.57 9.08 -30.69
C GLY A 269 -2.69 9.40 -29.71
N TRP A 270 -2.67 10.64 -29.25
CA TRP A 270 -3.74 11.28 -28.48
C TRP A 270 -4.95 11.52 -29.40
N SER A 271 -5.77 10.49 -29.63
CA SER A 271 -7.00 10.64 -30.40
C SER A 271 -8.12 11.18 -29.50
N VAL A 272 -8.39 12.47 -29.60
CA VAL A 272 -9.56 13.09 -28.96
C VAL A 272 -10.83 12.54 -29.62
N ASP A 273 -11.77 12.05 -28.81
CA ASP A 273 -13.04 11.56 -29.32
C ASP A 273 -13.91 12.70 -29.85
N SER A 274 -14.33 12.60 -31.11
CA SER A 274 -15.05 13.70 -31.77
C SER A 274 -16.48 13.86 -31.28
N ASP A 275 -17.12 12.79 -30.81
CA ASP A 275 -18.50 12.80 -30.35
C ASP A 275 -18.57 13.26 -28.89
N PHE A 276 -17.58 12.90 -28.07
CA PHE A 276 -17.35 13.50 -26.75
C PHE A 276 -17.21 15.04 -26.81
N ILE A 277 -16.39 15.57 -27.73
CA ILE A 277 -16.25 17.04 -27.91
C ILE A 277 -17.53 17.67 -28.48
N LYS A 278 -18.27 17.00 -29.36
CA LYS A 278 -19.59 17.48 -29.84
C LYS A 278 -20.63 17.55 -28.71
N PHE A 279 -20.53 16.68 -27.71
CA PHE A 279 -21.39 16.72 -26.52
C PHE A 279 -21.04 17.92 -25.64
N PHE A 280 -19.77 18.06 -25.25
CA PHE A 280 -19.26 19.18 -24.45
C PHE A 280 -18.94 20.43 -25.30
N LYS A 281 -19.94 20.94 -26.04
CA LYS A 281 -19.78 22.11 -26.92
C LYS A 281 -19.20 23.31 -26.16
N GLY A 282 -18.06 23.81 -26.64
CA GLY A 282 -17.34 24.93 -26.05
C GLY A 282 -16.05 24.51 -25.33
N THR A 283 -15.86 23.22 -25.07
CA THR A 283 -14.58 22.68 -24.60
C THR A 283 -13.66 22.43 -25.80
N SER A 284 -12.47 23.03 -25.78
CA SER A 284 -11.36 22.62 -26.63
C SER A 284 -10.49 21.62 -25.87
N PRO A 285 -10.04 20.51 -26.47
CA PRO A 285 -9.01 19.68 -25.86
C PRO A 285 -7.73 20.52 -25.67
N GLY A 286 -7.12 20.44 -24.50
CA GLY A 286 -5.80 21.05 -24.23
C GLY A 286 -4.71 20.39 -25.07
N SER A 287 -3.55 21.06 -25.20
CA SER A 287 -2.39 20.42 -25.80
C SER A 287 -1.75 19.44 -24.81
N VAL A 288 -0.91 18.53 -25.31
CA VAL A 288 -0.17 17.58 -24.44
C VAL A 288 0.86 18.34 -23.61
N GLU A 289 1.36 19.43 -24.16
CA GLU A 289 2.31 20.37 -23.59
C GLU A 289 1.73 21.20 -22.43
N ASP A 290 0.40 21.31 -22.33
CA ASP A 290 -0.30 22.00 -21.24
C ASP A 290 -0.64 21.06 -20.05
N LEU A 291 -0.37 19.75 -20.16
CA LEU A 291 -0.75 18.78 -19.12
C LEU A 291 0.11 18.95 -17.86
N GLN A 292 -0.56 19.10 -16.71
CA GLN A 292 0.10 18.94 -15.42
C GLN A 292 0.44 17.45 -15.21
N ILE A 293 1.73 17.17 -15.04
CA ILE A 293 2.25 15.82 -14.81
C ILE A 293 2.59 15.69 -13.33
N PHE A 294 2.08 14.66 -12.68
CA PHE A 294 2.47 14.35 -11.30
C PHE A 294 3.92 13.88 -11.25
N PRO A 295 4.73 14.35 -10.28
CA PRO A 295 6.07 13.82 -10.04
C PRO A 295 6.07 12.29 -9.92
N ALA A 296 7.14 11.65 -10.37
CA ALA A 296 7.38 10.22 -10.13
C ALA A 296 7.20 9.85 -8.64
N GLU A 297 6.62 8.70 -8.34
CA GLU A 297 6.46 8.19 -6.97
C GLU A 297 7.81 7.96 -6.25
N THR A 298 8.92 7.96 -6.98
CA THR A 298 10.27 7.98 -6.42
C THR A 298 10.62 9.32 -5.76
N TYR A 299 9.88 10.40 -6.04
CA TYR A 299 9.85 11.62 -5.22
C TYR A 299 8.99 11.48 -3.95
N ASP A 300 8.24 10.38 -3.77
CA ASP A 300 7.42 10.12 -2.59
C ASP A 300 8.19 9.27 -1.58
N HIS A 301 9.50 9.49 -1.47
CA HIS A 301 10.39 8.77 -0.56
C HIS A 301 10.70 9.67 0.66
N VAL A 302 9.88 9.53 1.70
CA VAL A 302 10.03 10.22 2.99
C VAL A 302 10.26 9.17 4.07
N HIS A 303 11.55 8.95 4.39
CA HIS A 303 12.02 8.00 5.39
C HIS A 303 12.19 8.64 6.77
N ALA A 304 12.38 7.81 7.80
CA ALA A 304 12.66 8.27 9.16
C ALA A 304 14.03 8.98 9.26
N GLY A 305 14.06 10.17 9.86
CA GLY A 305 15.25 10.99 10.04
C GLY A 305 16.13 10.56 11.23
N SER A 306 17.27 11.25 11.42
CA SER A 306 18.21 10.95 12.52
C SER A 306 17.62 11.13 13.92
N GLU A 307 16.60 11.98 14.06
CA GLU A 307 15.92 12.27 15.34
C GLU A 307 14.91 11.19 15.76
N GLY A 308 14.83 10.08 15.01
CA GLY A 308 14.00 8.92 15.33
C GLY A 308 12.74 8.84 14.47
N ALA A 309 11.62 8.53 15.11
CA ALA A 309 10.33 8.47 14.43
C ALA A 309 9.87 9.86 13.96
N GLU A 310 9.49 9.93 12.69
CA GLU A 310 8.77 11.06 12.08
C GLU A 310 7.26 10.93 12.32
N GLU A 311 6.52 12.03 12.27
CA GLU A 311 5.05 12.00 12.41
C GLU A 311 4.39 11.21 11.26
N PHE A 312 4.96 11.28 10.04
CA PHE A 312 4.58 10.44 8.92
C PHE A 312 5.79 10.07 8.07
N VAL A 313 5.78 8.81 7.62
CA VAL A 313 6.65 8.28 6.55
C VAL A 313 5.77 7.72 5.44
N THR A 314 6.31 7.64 4.22
CA THR A 314 5.59 7.16 3.03
C THR A 314 5.51 5.64 2.95
N SER A 315 4.57 5.15 2.13
CA SER A 315 4.22 3.73 2.00
C SER A 315 5.38 2.84 1.57
N ASP A 316 6.39 3.38 0.88
CA ASP A 316 7.61 2.66 0.49
C ASP A 316 8.44 2.19 1.70
N GLN A 317 8.35 2.91 2.83
CA GLN A 317 8.96 2.53 4.11
C GLN A 317 8.21 1.39 4.80
N CYS A 318 6.93 1.18 4.47
CA CYS A 318 6.16 0.02 4.90
C CYS A 318 6.28 -1.15 3.90
N MET A 319 6.33 -0.86 2.60
CA MET A 319 6.46 -1.81 1.48
C MET A 319 7.60 -2.82 1.72
N MET A 320 8.72 -2.35 2.25
CA MET A 320 9.92 -3.14 2.54
C MET A 320 9.55 -4.49 3.16
N CYS A 321 8.80 -4.43 4.29
CA CYS A 321 8.42 -5.61 5.07
C CYS A 321 6.96 -6.06 4.80
N HIS A 322 6.07 -5.15 4.38
CA HIS A 322 4.63 -5.38 4.23
C HIS A 322 4.15 -5.50 2.77
N SER A 323 5.07 -5.70 1.83
CA SER A 323 4.76 -6.22 0.49
C SER A 323 5.00 -7.74 0.42
N GLY A 324 4.35 -8.40 -0.54
CA GLY A 324 4.53 -9.82 -0.78
C GLY A 324 5.91 -10.08 -1.37
N ASN A 325 6.59 -11.10 -0.88
CA ASN A 325 7.94 -11.44 -1.36
C ASN A 325 7.88 -12.67 -2.27
N ALA A 326 8.48 -12.55 -3.46
CA ALA A 326 8.80 -13.66 -4.36
C ALA A 326 10.30 -13.72 -4.78
N TRP A 327 11.14 -12.81 -4.24
CA TRP A 327 12.59 -12.90 -4.38
C TRP A 327 13.09 -14.25 -3.84
N PHE A 328 14.14 -14.77 -4.46
CA PHE A 328 14.71 -16.11 -4.21
C PHE A 328 13.83 -17.30 -4.63
N GLY A 329 12.61 -17.08 -5.15
CA GLY A 329 11.81 -18.09 -5.88
C GLY A 329 11.32 -19.31 -5.09
N GLU A 330 11.68 -19.44 -3.81
CA GLU A 330 11.27 -20.55 -2.93
C GLU A 330 10.60 -20.07 -1.62
N LYS A 331 10.74 -18.79 -1.25
CA LYS A 331 9.96 -18.16 -0.17
C LYS A 331 8.87 -17.28 -0.80
N PHE A 332 7.62 -17.61 -0.52
CA PHE A 332 6.45 -16.86 -0.97
C PHE A 332 5.66 -16.38 0.24
N LEU A 333 5.83 -15.11 0.63
CA LEU A 333 5.04 -14.51 1.71
C LEU A 333 4.01 -13.55 1.14
N MET A 334 2.77 -13.63 1.61
CA MET A 334 1.63 -12.84 1.11
C MET A 334 1.36 -12.97 -0.41
N ILE A 335 1.90 -14.02 -1.05
CA ILE A 335 1.61 -14.41 -2.44
C ILE A 335 0.75 -15.68 -2.42
N LEU A 336 -0.46 -15.60 -2.97
CA LEU A 336 -1.35 -16.75 -3.17
C LEU A 336 -1.07 -17.43 -4.51
N GLU A 337 -1.37 -18.73 -4.59
CA GLU A 337 -1.09 -19.57 -5.76
C GLU A 337 0.34 -19.39 -6.32
N PRO A 338 1.41 -19.42 -5.48
CA PRO A 338 2.78 -19.07 -5.89
C PRO A 338 3.38 -20.00 -6.96
N LYS A 339 2.72 -21.11 -7.26
CA LYS A 339 3.11 -22.12 -8.26
C LYS A 339 2.31 -22.03 -9.57
N SER A 340 1.38 -21.08 -9.65
CA SER A 340 0.49 -20.84 -10.80
C SER A 340 1.08 -19.85 -11.80
N THR A 341 0.51 -19.78 -13.02
CA THR A 341 0.67 -18.61 -13.91
C THR A 341 0.09 -17.34 -13.30
N ASN A 342 -0.87 -17.50 -12.38
CA ASN A 342 -1.74 -16.44 -11.86
C ASN A 342 -1.46 -16.25 -10.37
N GLN A 343 -0.20 -16.02 -10.01
CA GLN A 343 0.21 -15.62 -8.66
C GLN A 343 -0.54 -14.35 -8.25
N VAL A 344 -0.94 -14.22 -6.98
CA VAL A 344 -1.68 -13.04 -6.49
C VAL A 344 -0.99 -12.44 -5.28
N ASN A 345 -0.52 -11.20 -5.41
CA ASN A 345 -0.10 -10.38 -4.27
C ASN A 345 -1.35 -10.02 -3.44
N VAL A 346 -1.41 -10.48 -2.19
CA VAL A 346 -2.44 -10.06 -1.21
C VAL A 346 -1.83 -9.30 -0.03
N SER A 347 -0.59 -8.83 -0.19
CA SER A 347 0.07 -8.04 0.84
C SER A 347 -0.62 -6.70 1.09
N PRO A 348 -0.51 -6.14 2.31
CA PRO A 348 -1.04 -4.82 2.62
C PRO A 348 -0.63 -3.75 1.59
N TYR A 349 0.64 -3.66 1.22
CA TYR A 349 1.13 -2.67 0.26
C TYR A 349 0.59 -2.89 -1.16
N GLY A 350 0.71 -4.12 -1.70
CA GLY A 350 0.35 -4.42 -3.08
C GLY A 350 -1.13 -4.22 -3.40
N GLU A 351 -2.01 -4.45 -2.41
CA GLU A 351 -3.44 -4.17 -2.56
C GLU A 351 -3.80 -2.70 -2.26
N TRP A 352 -3.24 -2.11 -1.21
CA TRP A 352 -3.55 -0.73 -0.81
C TRP A 352 -3.22 0.26 -1.92
N ARG A 353 -2.07 0.11 -2.60
CA ARG A 353 -1.59 1.08 -3.60
C ARG A 353 -2.51 1.24 -4.82
N TRP A 354 -3.33 0.23 -5.12
CA TRP A 354 -4.33 0.26 -6.21
C TRP A 354 -5.76 0.45 -5.70
N SER A 355 -5.95 0.67 -4.40
CA SER A 355 -7.23 1.11 -3.84
C SER A 355 -7.47 2.61 -4.11
N PRO A 356 -8.74 3.09 -4.04
CA PRO A 356 -9.03 4.52 -4.16
C PRO A 356 -8.47 5.35 -2.99
N MET A 357 -8.01 4.70 -1.91
CA MET A 357 -7.36 5.35 -0.76
C MET A 357 -5.87 5.58 -1.01
N GLY A 358 -5.16 4.59 -1.56
CA GLY A 358 -3.76 4.76 -1.97
C GLY A 358 -3.61 5.72 -3.15
N LEU A 359 -4.54 5.68 -4.11
CA LEU A 359 -4.54 6.58 -5.26
C LEU A 359 -5.02 8.01 -4.95
N ALA A 360 -5.53 8.30 -3.74
CA ALA A 360 -6.25 9.54 -3.42
C ALA A 360 -5.43 10.83 -3.64
N GLY A 361 -4.10 10.78 -3.44
CA GLY A 361 -3.18 11.91 -3.63
C GLY A 361 -2.86 12.22 -5.09
N ARG A 362 -3.20 11.31 -6.00
CA ARG A 362 -2.94 11.34 -7.45
C ARG A 362 -4.21 11.09 -8.28
N ASP A 363 -5.40 11.12 -7.66
CA ASP A 363 -6.68 10.82 -8.32
C ASP A 363 -7.09 11.99 -9.26
N PRO A 364 -7.04 11.83 -10.59
CA PRO A 364 -7.35 12.92 -11.51
C PRO A 364 -8.83 13.36 -11.45
N ILE A 365 -9.75 12.51 -10.96
CA ILE A 365 -11.16 12.86 -10.75
C ILE A 365 -11.28 13.83 -9.57
N PHE A 366 -10.49 13.62 -8.51
CA PHE A 366 -10.41 14.55 -7.38
C PHE A 366 -9.87 15.91 -7.80
N TYR A 367 -8.73 15.97 -8.51
CA TYR A 367 -8.16 17.26 -8.95
C TYR A 367 -9.08 17.99 -9.93
N ALA A 368 -9.72 17.29 -10.88
CA ALA A 368 -10.70 17.90 -11.77
C ALA A 368 -11.92 18.49 -11.03
N GLN A 369 -12.41 17.83 -9.97
CA GLN A 369 -13.44 18.39 -9.11
C GLN A 369 -12.93 19.61 -8.34
N LEU A 370 -11.76 19.52 -7.71
CA LEU A 370 -11.15 20.61 -6.94
C LEU A 370 -10.96 21.86 -7.81
N ASP A 371 -10.39 21.71 -9.01
CA ASP A 371 -10.22 22.79 -9.97
C ASP A 371 -11.56 23.45 -10.35
N SER A 372 -12.64 22.67 -10.46
CA SER A 372 -13.97 23.21 -10.73
C SER A 372 -14.52 24.09 -9.58
N GLU A 373 -14.26 23.71 -8.32
CA GLU A 373 -14.63 24.52 -7.16
C GLU A 373 -13.77 25.77 -7.07
N LEU A 374 -12.45 25.64 -7.27
CA LEU A 374 -11.52 26.76 -7.23
C LEU A 374 -11.78 27.76 -8.37
N ALA A 375 -12.19 27.30 -9.55
CA ALA A 375 -12.59 28.15 -10.67
C ALA A 375 -13.86 28.97 -10.37
N TYR A 376 -14.83 28.39 -9.63
CA TYR A 376 -15.99 29.13 -9.12
C TYR A 376 -15.58 30.18 -8.08
N LEU A 377 -14.58 29.88 -7.25
CA LEU A 377 -14.06 30.75 -6.19
C LEU A 377 -12.94 31.71 -6.64
N LYS A 378 -12.66 31.87 -7.94
CA LYS A 378 -11.51 32.64 -8.47
C LYS A 378 -11.35 34.07 -7.92
N ASP A 379 -12.46 34.73 -7.60
CA ASP A 379 -12.51 36.10 -7.07
C ASP A 379 -12.51 36.15 -5.52
N ARG A 380 -12.38 34.98 -4.87
CA ARG A 380 -12.50 34.75 -3.41
C ARG A 380 -11.37 33.85 -2.90
N LYS A 381 -10.16 34.41 -2.86
CA LYS A 381 -8.91 33.67 -2.55
C LYS A 381 -8.88 33.02 -1.16
N GLU A 382 -9.52 33.63 -0.17
CA GLU A 382 -9.62 33.06 1.19
C GLU A 382 -10.53 31.82 1.21
N ASP A 383 -11.62 31.82 0.44
CA ASP A 383 -12.49 30.67 0.25
C ASP A 383 -11.75 29.55 -0.52
N GLN A 384 -11.01 29.87 -1.59
CA GLN A 384 -10.18 28.92 -2.33
C GLN A 384 -9.19 28.18 -1.41
N GLN A 385 -8.54 28.91 -0.51
CA GLN A 385 -7.60 28.34 0.45
C GLN A 385 -8.31 27.46 1.49
N THR A 386 -9.50 27.87 1.94
CA THR A 386 -10.34 27.10 2.85
C THR A 386 -10.76 25.77 2.24
N VAL A 387 -11.20 25.76 0.97
CA VAL A 387 -11.52 24.53 0.22
C VAL A 387 -10.28 23.66 0.04
N THR A 388 -9.14 24.25 -0.35
CA THR A 388 -7.87 23.52 -0.51
C THR A 388 -7.46 22.82 0.78
N ASN A 389 -7.43 23.54 1.91
CA ASN A 389 -7.11 22.96 3.22
C ASN A 389 -8.07 21.81 3.57
N LEU A 390 -9.37 22.01 3.39
CA LEU A 390 -10.40 21.02 3.68
C LEU A 390 -10.22 19.74 2.85
N CYS A 391 -10.07 19.86 1.53
CA CYS A 391 -9.87 18.73 0.63
C CYS A 391 -8.61 17.93 0.97
N PHE A 392 -7.49 18.61 1.25
CA PHE A 392 -6.22 17.95 1.56
C PHE A 392 -6.18 17.28 2.94
N ARG A 393 -7.09 17.60 3.88
CA ARG A 393 -7.28 16.80 5.11
C ARG A 393 -7.73 15.35 4.82
N CYS A 394 -8.29 15.07 3.65
CA CYS A 394 -8.79 13.74 3.25
C CYS A 394 -8.06 13.13 2.04
N HIS A 395 -7.56 13.93 1.08
CA HIS A 395 -6.92 13.42 -0.14
C HIS A 395 -5.38 13.40 -0.10
N GLY A 396 -4.76 14.34 0.62
CA GLY A 396 -3.30 14.43 0.79
C GLY A 396 -2.92 14.41 2.26
N VAL A 397 -3.49 13.46 3.00
CA VAL A 397 -3.65 13.48 4.46
C VAL A 397 -2.33 13.75 5.17
N MET A 398 -1.31 12.94 4.93
CA MET A 398 -0.03 13.05 5.65
C MET A 398 0.67 14.37 5.34
N GLY A 399 0.60 14.85 4.10
CA GLY A 399 1.17 16.15 3.72
C GLY A 399 0.52 17.33 4.46
N LYS A 400 -0.82 17.34 4.57
CA LYS A 400 -1.54 18.35 5.35
C LYS A 400 -1.26 18.24 6.85
N ARG A 401 -1.28 17.02 7.40
CA ARG A 401 -1.02 16.78 8.84
C ARG A 401 0.42 17.12 9.24
N GLN A 402 1.40 16.83 8.39
CA GLN A 402 2.80 17.22 8.64
C GLN A 402 2.96 18.74 8.60
N LEU A 403 2.30 19.43 7.66
CA LEU A 403 2.28 20.90 7.62
C LEU A 403 1.65 21.48 8.88
N ASP A 404 0.57 20.89 9.38
CA ASP A 404 -0.09 21.26 10.63
C ASP A 404 0.86 21.11 11.83
N ALA A 405 1.47 19.93 11.99
CA ALA A 405 2.43 19.63 13.05
C ALA A 405 3.63 20.58 13.05
N ASP A 406 4.26 20.79 11.89
CA ASP A 406 5.43 21.67 11.72
C ASP A 406 5.13 23.14 12.07
N ASN A 407 3.85 23.56 12.00
CA ASN A 407 3.40 24.90 12.36
C ASN A 407 2.68 24.95 13.73
N ASN A 408 2.81 23.89 14.55
CA ASN A 408 2.19 23.75 15.87
C ASN A 408 0.65 23.90 15.88
N TYR A 409 0.00 23.55 14.77
CA TYR A 409 -1.45 23.55 14.63
C TYR A 409 -2.02 22.17 14.99
N ASP A 410 -2.91 22.11 15.97
CA ASP A 410 -3.68 20.91 16.29
C ASP A 410 -5.09 21.04 15.66
N PRO A 411 -5.38 20.32 14.56
CA PRO A 411 -6.68 20.33 13.90
C PRO A 411 -7.81 19.68 14.73
N THR A 412 -7.51 19.11 15.90
CA THR A 412 -8.49 18.53 16.83
C THR A 412 -8.77 19.41 18.05
N ALA A 413 -8.01 20.50 18.21
CA ALA A 413 -8.16 21.45 19.31
C ALA A 413 -9.39 22.36 19.11
N PRO A 414 -10.29 22.49 20.10
CA PRO A 414 -11.47 23.36 19.99
C PRO A 414 -11.15 24.85 19.80
N ASN A 415 -9.97 25.29 20.24
CA ASN A 415 -9.43 26.63 20.02
C ASN A 415 -7.93 26.50 19.71
N PRO A 416 -7.54 26.34 18.43
CA PRO A 416 -6.13 26.22 18.04
C PRO A 416 -5.33 27.45 18.46
N LYS A 417 -4.09 27.24 18.93
CA LYS A 417 -3.20 28.34 19.37
C LYS A 417 -2.58 29.12 18.21
N THR A 418 -2.50 28.48 17.05
CA THR A 418 -2.01 29.02 15.78
C THR A 418 -3.15 28.98 14.75
N PRO A 419 -3.14 29.87 13.74
CA PRO A 419 -4.04 29.71 12.59
C PRO A 419 -3.67 28.45 11.80
N GLU A 420 -4.64 27.86 11.09
CA GLU A 420 -4.39 26.71 10.22
C GLU A 420 -3.38 27.10 9.12
N PRO A 421 -2.28 26.35 8.94
CA PRO A 421 -1.33 26.63 7.87
C PRO A 421 -1.91 26.27 6.50
N ASN A 422 -1.63 27.12 5.53
CA ASN A 422 -2.15 27.00 4.17
C ASN A 422 -1.38 25.94 3.38
N PHE A 423 -2.09 24.89 2.96
CA PHE A 423 -1.55 23.94 1.98
C PHE A 423 -1.56 24.56 0.59
N SER A 424 -0.42 24.51 -0.11
CA SER A 424 -0.32 24.95 -1.51
C SER A 424 -0.39 23.75 -2.45
N LEU A 425 -1.15 23.87 -3.55
CA LEU A 425 -1.16 22.86 -4.62
C LEU A 425 0.22 22.72 -5.28
N ASP A 426 1.06 23.77 -5.27
CA ASP A 426 2.43 23.69 -5.77
C ASP A 426 3.28 22.66 -5.01
N PHE A 427 2.91 22.30 -3.77
CA PHE A 427 3.62 21.27 -3.00
C PHE A 427 3.56 19.92 -3.72
N VAL A 428 2.40 19.49 -4.24
CA VAL A 428 2.30 18.20 -4.94
C VAL A 428 3.05 18.16 -6.27
N TYR A 429 3.41 19.31 -6.85
CA TYR A 429 4.27 19.38 -8.05
C TYR A 429 5.74 19.66 -7.75
N ASN A 430 6.11 19.85 -6.48
CA ASN A 430 7.49 20.14 -6.10
C ASN A 430 8.39 18.89 -6.26
N THR A 431 9.40 19.01 -7.11
CA THR A 431 10.46 18.01 -7.38
C THR A 431 11.83 18.43 -6.84
N LYS A 432 11.93 19.60 -6.20
CA LYS A 432 13.19 20.13 -5.68
C LYS A 432 13.44 19.55 -4.28
N LEU A 433 14.20 18.45 -4.22
CA LEU A 433 14.57 17.74 -2.98
C LEU A 433 15.16 18.65 -1.87
N THR A 434 15.77 19.79 -2.23
CA THR A 434 16.38 20.75 -1.29
C THR A 434 15.41 21.84 -0.79
N ASP A 435 14.15 21.83 -1.22
CA ASP A 435 13.11 22.71 -0.69
C ASP A 435 12.52 22.14 0.60
N LYS A 436 12.50 22.94 1.67
CA LYS A 436 11.88 22.58 2.95
C LYS A 436 10.41 22.15 2.83
N ASN A 437 9.70 22.60 1.80
CA ASN A 437 8.29 22.30 1.57
C ASN A 437 8.07 21.02 0.74
N PHE A 438 9.14 20.44 0.16
CA PHE A 438 9.07 19.24 -0.69
C PHE A 438 8.34 18.08 0.00
N LYS A 439 8.65 17.84 1.28
CA LYS A 439 8.09 16.73 2.06
C LYS A 439 6.55 16.75 2.16
N TYR A 440 5.91 17.92 2.17
CA TYR A 440 4.45 18.01 2.22
C TYR A 440 3.81 17.50 0.93
N GLY A 441 4.48 17.72 -0.22
CA GLY A 441 4.07 17.19 -1.51
C GLY A 441 4.24 15.68 -1.59
N ALA A 442 5.42 15.19 -1.20
CA ALA A 442 5.73 13.75 -1.14
C ALA A 442 4.74 12.97 -0.27
N LEU A 443 4.51 13.43 0.96
CA LEU A 443 3.53 12.85 1.88
C LEU A 443 2.07 12.98 1.40
N ALA A 444 1.73 13.99 0.60
CA ALA A 444 0.38 14.15 0.05
C ALA A 444 0.11 13.24 -1.16
N ARG A 445 1.10 13.02 -2.02
CA ARG A 445 0.96 12.17 -3.22
C ARG A 445 0.81 10.68 -2.90
N ASP A 446 1.34 10.25 -1.76
CA ASP A 446 1.16 8.89 -1.20
C ASP A 446 -0.27 8.63 -0.65
N GLY A 447 -1.19 9.62 -0.75
CA GLY A 447 -2.62 9.44 -0.51
C GLY A 447 -3.02 9.19 0.95
N VAL A 448 -4.03 8.34 1.16
CA VAL A 448 -4.45 7.89 2.50
C VAL A 448 -3.65 6.64 2.87
N SER A 449 -2.40 6.88 3.28
CA SER A 449 -1.37 5.85 3.44
C SER A 449 -1.36 5.11 4.78
N CYS A 450 -0.51 4.09 4.87
CA CYS A 450 -0.32 3.23 6.03
C CYS A 450 -0.12 4.05 7.32
N ALA A 451 0.85 4.98 7.35
CA ALA A 451 1.10 5.81 8.53
C ALA A 451 -0.08 6.72 8.89
N ALA A 452 -0.87 7.19 7.91
CA ALA A 452 -2.09 7.94 8.18
C ALA A 452 -3.11 7.10 8.97
N CYS A 453 -3.44 5.90 8.48
CA CYS A 453 -4.42 5.03 9.15
C CYS A 453 -3.91 4.45 10.48
N HIS A 454 -2.65 4.03 10.54
CA HIS A 454 -2.05 3.40 11.72
C HIS A 454 -1.67 4.38 12.83
N HIS A 455 -1.69 5.70 12.61
CA HIS A 455 -1.58 6.69 13.69
C HIS A 455 -2.92 7.12 14.29
N ILE A 456 -4.08 6.79 13.69
CA ILE A 456 -5.40 7.18 14.23
C ILE A 456 -5.67 6.45 15.55
N ILE A 457 -6.15 7.20 16.55
CA ILE A 457 -6.61 6.67 17.84
C ILE A 457 -8.07 7.01 18.11
N GLU A 458 -8.70 6.29 19.05
CA GLU A 458 -10.06 6.60 19.51
C GLU A 458 -10.14 7.96 20.20
N ASP A 459 -11.20 8.71 19.90
CA ASP A 459 -11.43 10.04 20.43
C ASP A 459 -11.88 10.04 21.89
N LYS A 460 -11.17 10.81 22.72
CA LYS A 460 -11.51 10.99 24.13
C LYS A 460 -12.74 11.91 24.29
N THR A 461 -13.93 11.32 24.22
CA THR A 461 -15.20 12.01 24.50
C THR A 461 -15.19 12.60 25.92
N PRO A 462 -15.48 13.91 26.10
CA PRO A 462 -15.54 14.51 27.44
C PRO A 462 -16.64 13.88 28.32
N PRO A 463 -16.41 13.72 29.64
CA PRO A 463 -17.40 13.17 30.55
C PRO A 463 -18.76 13.88 30.47
N GLY A 464 -19.83 13.10 30.36
CA GLY A 464 -21.21 13.62 30.24
C GLY A 464 -21.66 14.01 28.83
N GLN A 465 -20.79 13.92 27.81
CA GLN A 465 -21.19 14.08 26.42
C GLN A 465 -21.53 12.74 25.76
N ASN A 466 -22.39 12.76 24.74
CA ASN A 466 -22.67 11.58 23.92
C ASN A 466 -21.50 11.36 22.92
N PRO A 467 -20.86 10.17 22.88
CA PRO A 467 -19.68 9.94 22.04
C PRO A 467 -19.92 10.14 20.54
N LEU A 468 -21.05 9.68 20.01
CA LEU A 468 -21.39 9.86 18.59
C LEU A 468 -21.58 11.34 18.26
N LYS A 469 -22.32 12.07 19.10
CA LYS A 469 -22.52 13.51 18.92
C LYS A 469 -21.18 14.25 18.93
N PHE A 470 -20.32 13.96 19.91
CA PHE A 470 -18.99 14.57 20.01
C PHE A 470 -18.15 14.28 18.76
N PHE A 471 -18.11 13.03 18.29
CA PHE A 471 -17.43 12.64 17.05
C PHE A 471 -17.94 13.41 15.83
N LEU A 472 -19.28 13.44 15.62
CA LEU A 472 -19.90 14.13 14.48
C LEU A 472 -19.72 15.66 14.51
N GLU A 473 -19.54 16.25 15.68
CA GLU A 473 -19.30 17.69 15.82
C GLU A 473 -17.81 18.07 15.75
N ASN A 474 -16.86 17.15 16.00
CA ASN A 474 -15.46 17.51 16.24
C ASN A 474 -14.39 16.67 15.48
N ARG A 475 -14.76 15.64 14.72
CA ARG A 475 -13.80 14.65 14.16
C ARG A 475 -13.96 14.32 12.68
N ILE A 476 -15.16 14.55 12.15
CA ILE A 476 -15.48 14.39 10.73
C ILE A 476 -14.72 15.38 9.83
N THR A 477 -14.75 15.16 8.52
CA THR A 477 -13.99 15.95 7.53
C THR A 477 -12.48 15.93 7.80
N GLY A 478 -11.93 14.76 8.14
CA GLY A 478 -10.49 14.55 8.33
C GLY A 478 -9.90 15.22 9.56
N GLN A 479 -10.66 15.32 10.66
CA GLN A 479 -10.24 15.95 11.93
C GLN A 479 -10.03 14.90 13.04
N PHE A 480 -9.59 13.69 12.67
CA PHE A 480 -9.25 12.61 13.60
C PHE A 480 -8.11 12.96 14.57
N SER A 481 -8.14 12.38 15.77
CA SER A 481 -6.98 12.40 16.69
C SER A 481 -5.95 11.33 16.31
N ILE A 482 -4.66 11.64 16.57
CA ILE A 482 -3.53 10.74 16.34
C ILE A 482 -2.83 10.38 17.66
N GLY A 483 -2.09 9.27 17.65
CA GLY A 483 -1.23 8.83 18.75
C GLY A 483 0.03 9.69 18.89
N LYS A 484 1.10 9.08 19.40
CA LYS A 484 2.44 9.69 19.33
C LYS A 484 3.12 9.27 18.04
N ARG A 485 4.01 10.11 17.51
CA ARG A 485 4.86 9.80 16.35
C ARG A 485 5.66 8.49 16.47
N ASP A 486 5.99 8.05 17.69
CA ASP A 486 6.72 6.82 17.97
C ASP A 486 5.82 5.59 18.21
N GLU A 487 4.52 5.66 17.93
CA GLU A 487 3.53 4.60 18.18
C GLU A 487 2.60 4.37 16.98
N MET A 488 2.66 3.20 16.33
CA MET A 488 1.69 2.77 15.29
C MET A 488 0.78 1.66 15.79
N PHE A 489 -0.49 1.66 15.39
CA PHE A 489 -1.52 0.80 15.98
C PHE A 489 -2.02 -0.30 15.04
N GLY A 490 -1.96 -1.55 15.49
CA GLY A 490 -2.40 -2.75 14.76
C GLY A 490 -3.50 -3.56 15.47
N PRO A 491 -4.15 -4.50 14.77
CA PRO A 491 -5.30 -5.25 15.28
C PRO A 491 -4.95 -6.41 16.22
N PHE A 492 -3.66 -6.74 16.35
CA PHE A 492 -3.13 -7.85 17.14
C PHE A 492 -2.70 -7.39 18.52
N GLU A 493 -3.09 -8.17 19.52
CA GLU A 493 -2.72 -7.97 20.92
C GLU A 493 -1.20 -8.10 21.10
N ASP A 494 -0.66 -7.28 21.99
CA ASP A 494 0.74 -7.26 22.37
C ASP A 494 0.89 -7.56 23.88
N ASN A 495 2.13 -7.54 24.38
CA ASN A 495 2.43 -7.83 25.78
C ASN A 495 1.92 -6.77 26.79
N SER A 496 1.30 -5.67 26.33
CA SER A 496 0.66 -4.67 27.21
C SER A 496 -0.79 -5.04 27.59
N VAL A 497 -1.42 -5.95 26.85
CA VAL A 497 -2.76 -6.48 27.17
C VAL A 497 -2.66 -7.43 28.37
N SER A 498 -3.69 -7.43 29.23
CA SER A 498 -3.76 -8.27 30.43
C SER A 498 -5.00 -9.19 30.40
N PRO A 499 -4.83 -10.53 30.45
CA PRO A 499 -3.57 -11.25 30.46
C PRO A 499 -2.80 -11.13 29.12
N PRO A 500 -1.47 -11.29 29.10
CA PRO A 500 -0.70 -11.29 27.86
C PRO A 500 -1.19 -12.37 26.89
N PRO A 501 -1.22 -12.09 25.58
CA PRO A 501 -1.61 -13.07 24.58
C PRO A 501 -0.58 -14.21 24.48
N ALA A 502 -1.01 -15.36 23.94
CA ALA A 502 -0.10 -16.47 23.64
C ALA A 502 1.02 -16.03 22.68
N GLU A 503 2.21 -16.63 22.78
CA GLU A 503 3.41 -16.24 22.02
C GLU A 503 3.26 -16.35 20.48
N ALA A 504 2.30 -17.15 20.00
CA ALA A 504 1.93 -17.19 18.58
C ALA A 504 1.17 -15.93 18.11
N ASN A 505 0.55 -15.20 19.05
CA ASN A 505 -0.27 -14.03 18.78
C ASN A 505 0.46 -12.70 19.03
N THR A 506 1.56 -12.67 19.79
CA THR A 506 2.33 -11.47 20.08
C THR A 506 2.94 -10.84 18.82
N ILE A 507 3.11 -9.52 18.84
CA ILE A 507 3.83 -8.77 17.81
C ILE A 507 5.33 -8.71 18.11
N SER A 508 6.14 -8.59 17.06
CA SER A 508 7.61 -8.45 17.12
C SER A 508 7.99 -7.01 16.74
N PRO A 509 8.18 -6.10 17.72
CA PRO A 509 8.35 -4.67 17.44
C PRO A 509 9.75 -4.29 16.96
N TYR A 510 10.75 -5.16 17.16
CA TYR A 510 12.16 -4.83 17.00
C TYR A 510 12.52 -4.28 15.60
N PRO A 511 12.10 -4.91 14.47
CA PRO A 511 12.46 -4.40 13.15
C PRO A 511 11.93 -2.99 12.86
N MET A 512 10.69 -2.67 13.27
CA MET A 512 10.12 -1.32 13.10
C MET A 512 10.81 -0.29 14.01
N LYS A 513 11.21 -0.69 15.20
CA LYS A 513 11.94 0.17 16.14
C LYS A 513 13.31 0.55 15.61
N GLU A 514 14.04 -0.41 15.03
CA GLU A 514 15.36 -0.15 14.47
C GLU A 514 15.32 0.63 13.16
N SER A 515 14.40 0.31 12.23
CA SER A 515 14.27 0.98 10.93
C SER A 515 13.60 2.35 10.98
N LEU A 516 12.47 2.47 11.70
CA LEU A 516 11.63 3.69 11.72
C LEU A 516 11.66 4.44 13.06
N GLY A 517 12.15 3.82 14.13
CA GLY A 517 12.04 4.39 15.48
C GLY A 517 10.65 4.23 16.12
N VAL A 518 9.76 3.46 15.48
CA VAL A 518 8.35 3.32 15.86
C VAL A 518 8.13 2.01 16.62
N ASP A 519 7.44 2.08 17.76
CA ASP A 519 6.93 0.91 18.47
C ASP A 519 5.52 0.56 17.95
N PRO A 520 5.32 -0.56 17.24
CA PRO A 520 3.97 -1.04 16.93
C PRO A 520 3.26 -1.52 18.20
N LYS A 521 1.96 -1.24 18.31
CA LYS A 521 1.12 -1.49 19.48
C LYS A 521 -0.27 -1.99 19.12
N PHE A 522 -0.93 -2.67 20.04
CA PHE A 522 -2.34 -3.02 19.91
C PHE A 522 -3.25 -1.80 20.06
N ASN A 523 -4.26 -1.67 19.20
CA ASN A 523 -5.42 -0.83 19.45
C ASN A 523 -6.68 -1.48 18.87
N ALA A 524 -7.75 -1.60 19.67
CA ALA A 524 -9.02 -2.12 19.19
C ALA A 524 -9.67 -1.21 18.12
N TYR A 525 -9.45 0.10 18.18
CA TYR A 525 -10.06 1.10 17.31
C TYR A 525 -9.70 0.94 15.83
N ILE A 526 -8.57 0.28 15.49
CA ILE A 526 -8.20 -0.02 14.10
C ILE A 526 -9.25 -0.90 13.38
N LYS A 527 -10.07 -1.63 14.16
CA LYS A 527 -11.17 -2.50 13.69
C LYS A 527 -12.56 -1.84 13.79
N ASP A 528 -12.63 -0.58 14.24
CA ASP A 528 -13.89 0.15 14.43
C ASP A 528 -14.24 0.96 13.17
N SER A 529 -15.51 0.93 12.75
CA SER A 529 -16.00 1.66 11.58
C SER A 529 -15.83 3.18 11.67
N ARG A 530 -15.77 3.74 12.89
CA ARG A 530 -15.52 5.17 13.15
C ARG A 530 -14.17 5.63 12.62
N LEU A 531 -13.17 4.75 12.57
CA LEU A 531 -11.87 5.07 11.97
C LEU A 531 -12.06 5.56 10.53
N CYS A 532 -12.81 4.81 9.73
CA CYS A 532 -13.22 5.20 8.38
C CYS A 532 -14.16 6.42 8.39
N GLY A 533 -15.04 6.52 9.39
CA GLY A 533 -16.00 7.60 9.58
C GLY A 533 -15.39 9.01 9.63
N ASN A 534 -14.14 9.15 10.07
CA ASN A 534 -13.41 10.43 10.06
C ASN A 534 -13.30 11.07 8.66
N CYS A 535 -13.14 10.25 7.62
CA CYS A 535 -13.06 10.68 6.22
C CYS A 535 -14.26 10.22 5.36
N ARG A 536 -15.18 9.44 5.94
CA ARG A 536 -16.45 8.98 5.30
C ARG A 536 -17.70 9.64 5.89
N THR A 537 -17.48 10.75 6.60
CA THR A 537 -18.48 11.75 6.96
C THR A 537 -17.88 13.11 6.60
N ILE A 538 -18.42 13.77 5.58
CA ILE A 538 -17.87 15.01 5.02
C ILE A 538 -18.93 16.10 5.13
N ASN A 539 -18.68 17.04 6.03
CA ASN A 539 -19.47 18.26 6.22
C ASN A 539 -18.73 19.43 5.55
N LEU A 540 -19.36 20.05 4.56
CA LEU A 540 -18.80 21.14 3.76
C LEU A 540 -19.57 22.45 3.95
N PRO A 541 -18.91 23.61 3.86
CA PRO A 541 -19.59 24.89 3.75
C PRO A 541 -20.30 25.03 2.40
N VAL A 542 -21.47 25.66 2.39
CA VAL A 542 -22.14 26.15 1.17
C VAL A 542 -21.71 27.60 0.95
N MET A 543 -21.01 27.84 -0.15
CA MET A 543 -20.23 29.05 -0.42
C MET A 543 -20.82 29.97 -1.49
N ASP A 544 -21.98 29.67 -2.10
CA ASP A 544 -22.64 30.57 -3.07
C ASP A 544 -23.74 31.45 -2.46
N GLN A 545 -24.05 31.28 -1.17
CA GLN A 545 -24.93 32.17 -0.40
C GLN A 545 -24.17 33.24 0.40
N LYS A 546 -24.84 34.36 0.70
CA LYS A 546 -24.26 35.45 1.54
C LYS A 546 -24.14 35.13 3.03
N THR A 547 -24.90 34.14 3.50
CA THR A 547 -24.81 33.60 4.87
C THR A 547 -24.36 32.16 4.77
N PHE A 548 -23.20 31.84 5.32
CA PHE A 548 -22.64 30.49 5.22
C PHE A 548 -23.54 29.46 5.90
N GLY A 549 -24.03 28.51 5.09
CA GLY A 549 -24.64 27.28 5.55
C GLY A 549 -23.66 26.11 5.46
N HIS A 550 -24.09 24.93 5.89
CA HIS A 550 -23.32 23.69 5.77
C HIS A 550 -24.18 22.61 5.11
N SER A 551 -23.55 21.77 4.30
CA SER A 551 -24.17 20.64 3.61
C SER A 551 -23.34 19.39 3.84
N LEU A 552 -24.01 18.27 4.12
CA LEU A 552 -23.37 16.97 4.21
C LEU A 552 -23.23 16.41 2.78
N GLU A 553 -21.98 16.23 2.34
CA GLU A 553 -21.64 15.84 0.97
C GLU A 553 -21.49 14.32 0.84
N GLN A 554 -20.71 13.72 1.74
CA GLN A 554 -20.59 12.27 1.92
C GLN A 554 -21.03 11.88 3.32
N ILE A 555 -21.95 10.94 3.43
CA ILE A 555 -22.50 10.45 4.71
C ILE A 555 -22.47 8.92 4.82
N THR A 556 -21.58 8.25 4.07
CA THR A 556 -21.46 6.78 4.01
C THR A 556 -21.41 6.13 5.39
N TYR A 557 -20.68 6.71 6.35
CA TYR A 557 -20.65 6.20 7.73
C TYR A 557 -22.01 6.32 8.44
N LEU A 558 -22.73 7.42 8.28
CA LEU A 558 -24.08 7.61 8.86
C LEU A 558 -25.14 6.74 8.18
N GLU A 559 -24.98 6.45 6.89
CA GLU A 559 -25.81 5.49 6.16
C GLU A 559 -25.59 4.07 6.66
N TRP A 560 -24.32 3.66 6.85
CA TRP A 560 -23.95 2.38 7.48
C TRP A 560 -24.48 2.29 8.90
N LEU A 561 -24.38 3.37 9.68
CA LEU A 561 -24.89 3.43 11.04
C LEU A 561 -26.40 3.19 11.09
N ASN A 562 -27.15 3.70 10.10
CA ASN A 562 -28.58 3.49 9.93
C ASN A 562 -28.88 2.25 9.05
N SER A 563 -28.28 1.11 9.39
CA SER A 563 -28.49 -0.18 8.74
C SER A 563 -28.48 -1.34 9.72
N GLU A 564 -28.89 -2.54 9.29
CA GLU A 564 -28.75 -3.77 10.08
C GLU A 564 -27.29 -4.24 10.23
N PHE A 565 -26.36 -3.66 9.48
CA PHE A 565 -24.94 -4.02 9.48
C PHE A 565 -24.13 -3.23 10.51
N GLN A 566 -24.68 -2.18 11.12
CA GLN A 566 -23.95 -1.36 12.09
C GLN A 566 -23.41 -2.19 13.28
N THR A 567 -22.21 -1.86 13.75
CA THR A 567 -21.55 -2.50 14.90
C THR A 567 -21.53 -1.65 16.17
N ASP A 568 -21.89 -0.37 16.06
CA ASP A 568 -21.71 0.66 17.09
C ASP A 568 -22.70 0.60 18.25
N PHE A 569 -23.97 0.27 17.97
CA PHE A 569 -25.10 0.41 18.90
C PHE A 569 -25.96 -0.85 18.89
N LYS A 570 -25.78 -1.74 19.86
CA LYS A 570 -26.53 -3.02 19.95
C LYS A 570 -26.45 -3.83 18.63
N PRO A 571 -25.26 -4.27 18.21
CA PRO A 571 -25.08 -5.00 16.94
C PRO A 571 -26.07 -6.15 16.79
N GLY A 572 -26.76 -6.19 15.65
CA GLY A 572 -27.67 -7.27 15.28
C GLY A 572 -26.92 -8.52 14.77
N PRO A 573 -27.65 -9.61 14.44
CA PRO A 573 -27.03 -10.83 13.91
C PRO A 573 -26.39 -10.66 12.53
N ASN A 574 -26.69 -9.56 11.82
CA ASN A 574 -26.14 -9.21 10.51
C ASN A 574 -25.01 -8.16 10.59
N ALA A 575 -24.57 -7.77 11.80
CA ALA A 575 -23.59 -6.71 12.00
C ALA A 575 -22.23 -7.03 11.35
N LYS A 576 -21.66 -6.03 10.67
CA LYS A 576 -20.37 -6.04 9.98
C LYS A 576 -19.78 -4.63 9.98
N SER A 577 -18.55 -4.49 10.46
CA SER A 577 -17.79 -3.25 10.37
C SER A 577 -17.49 -2.87 8.92
N CYS A 578 -17.06 -1.62 8.69
CA CYS A 578 -16.48 -1.20 7.41
C CYS A 578 -15.36 -2.15 6.98
N GLN A 579 -14.50 -2.54 7.92
CA GLN A 579 -13.37 -3.44 7.74
C GLN A 579 -13.83 -4.85 7.32
N ASP A 580 -14.86 -5.43 7.93
CA ASP A 580 -15.36 -6.78 7.60
C ASP A 580 -15.83 -6.91 6.14
N CYS A 581 -16.22 -5.80 5.50
CA CYS A 581 -16.62 -5.75 4.09
C CYS A 581 -15.47 -5.31 3.18
N HIS A 582 -14.80 -4.20 3.49
CA HIS A 582 -13.80 -3.61 2.59
C HIS A 582 -12.38 -4.21 2.75
N MET A 583 -12.14 -4.97 3.82
CA MET A 583 -10.85 -5.61 4.15
C MET A 583 -11.01 -7.12 4.38
N SER A 584 -11.53 -7.82 3.36
CA SER A 584 -11.85 -9.25 3.45
C SER A 584 -10.69 -10.13 3.94
N SER A 585 -10.97 -11.13 4.76
CA SER A 585 -9.99 -12.13 5.20
C SER A 585 -9.76 -13.25 4.18
N GLY A 586 -10.51 -13.26 3.06
CA GLY A 586 -10.42 -14.25 1.99
C GLY A 586 -10.19 -13.64 0.60
N TYR A 587 -9.89 -14.50 -0.36
CA TYR A 587 -9.69 -14.16 -1.77
C TYR A 587 -10.53 -15.06 -2.67
N ALA A 588 -11.39 -14.48 -3.50
CA ALA A 588 -12.16 -15.21 -4.51
C ALA A 588 -12.03 -14.48 -5.85
N ASN A 589 -11.65 -15.22 -6.90
CA ASN A 589 -11.51 -14.70 -8.25
C ASN A 589 -11.95 -15.77 -9.26
N ALA A 590 -13.08 -15.52 -9.92
CA ALA A 590 -13.66 -16.44 -10.89
C ALA A 590 -12.83 -16.57 -12.17
N GLN A 591 -12.14 -15.49 -12.58
CA GLN A 591 -11.33 -15.44 -13.80
C GLN A 591 -10.09 -16.35 -13.70
N ASN A 592 -9.51 -16.45 -12.50
CA ASN A 592 -8.33 -17.27 -12.20
C ASN A 592 -8.66 -18.61 -11.53
N ASN A 593 -9.95 -18.89 -11.28
CA ASN A 593 -10.45 -20.08 -10.56
C ASN A 593 -9.81 -20.29 -9.17
N VAL A 594 -9.63 -19.21 -8.41
CA VAL A 594 -9.06 -19.22 -7.05
C VAL A 594 -10.17 -18.90 -6.05
N ASN A 595 -10.30 -19.70 -4.99
CA ASN A 595 -11.22 -19.45 -3.88
C ASN A 595 -10.59 -19.89 -2.56
N ILE A 596 -10.06 -18.93 -1.81
CA ILE A 596 -9.36 -19.09 -0.54
C ILE A 596 -10.22 -18.39 0.52
N PRO A 597 -11.02 -19.13 1.32
CA PRO A 597 -12.00 -18.55 2.23
C PRO A 597 -11.37 -17.83 3.43
N LEU A 598 -10.13 -18.17 3.78
CA LEU A 598 -9.33 -17.53 4.81
C LEU A 598 -7.86 -17.57 4.41
N ILE A 599 -7.22 -16.41 4.33
CA ILE A 599 -5.79 -16.28 4.05
C ILE A 599 -5.01 -16.53 5.34
N GLN A 600 -3.94 -17.33 5.24
CA GLN A 600 -3.04 -17.66 6.34
C GLN A 600 -1.61 -17.34 5.91
N THR A 601 -0.97 -16.41 6.62
CA THR A 601 0.37 -15.87 6.27
C THR A 601 0.96 -15.15 7.48
N ALA A 602 2.26 -14.87 7.49
CA ALA A 602 2.80 -13.81 8.33
C ALA A 602 2.53 -12.43 7.71
N PHE A 603 2.55 -11.39 8.54
CA PHE A 603 2.20 -10.01 8.18
C PHE A 603 3.37 -9.15 7.75
N ALA A 604 4.58 -9.56 8.08
CA ALA A 604 5.82 -8.93 7.69
C ALA A 604 6.74 -10.03 7.19
N ASP A 605 7.47 -9.75 6.13
CA ASP A 605 8.69 -10.46 5.82
C ASP A 605 9.85 -9.69 6.48
N VAL A 606 10.78 -10.39 7.13
CA VAL A 606 11.98 -9.85 7.83
C VAL A 606 13.01 -10.97 7.98
N GLN A 607 14.25 -10.66 8.32
CA GLN A 607 15.28 -11.67 8.62
C GLN A 607 14.95 -12.40 9.94
N ASP A 608 14.29 -13.56 9.81
CA ASP A 608 13.94 -14.47 10.91
C ASP A 608 14.44 -15.90 10.65
N ASP A 609 13.83 -16.91 11.30
CA ASP A 609 14.18 -18.32 11.18
C ASP A 609 13.67 -18.99 9.90
N THR A 610 13.02 -18.24 9.01
CA THR A 610 12.71 -18.68 7.64
C THR A 610 13.78 -18.26 6.61
N TYR A 611 14.76 -17.45 7.02
CA TYR A 611 15.94 -17.09 6.24
C TYR A 611 17.18 -17.90 6.66
N PRO A 612 18.24 -17.98 5.81
CA PRO A 612 19.54 -18.48 6.23
C PRO A 612 20.06 -17.73 7.48
N ALA A 613 20.65 -18.47 8.42
CA ALA A 613 21.11 -17.93 9.70
C ALA A 613 22.19 -16.84 9.52
N ALA A 614 22.10 -15.76 10.31
CA ALA A 614 23.04 -14.65 10.27
C ALA A 614 23.77 -14.47 11.62
N ASP A 615 25.07 -14.14 11.57
CA ASP A 615 25.82 -13.72 12.75
C ASP A 615 25.23 -12.41 13.32
N HIS A 616 25.14 -12.27 14.65
CA HIS A 616 24.60 -11.06 15.33
C HIS A 616 23.17 -10.66 14.90
N LEU A 617 22.33 -11.65 14.59
CA LEU A 617 20.88 -11.49 14.58
C LEU A 617 20.40 -11.14 16.00
N ALA A 618 19.40 -10.26 16.13
CA ALA A 618 18.77 -9.98 17.41
C ALA A 618 18.03 -11.23 17.95
N PRO A 619 17.67 -11.28 19.25
CA PRO A 619 16.99 -12.44 19.84
C PRO A 619 15.74 -12.85 19.04
N MET A 620 15.65 -14.15 18.70
CA MET A 620 14.64 -14.67 17.77
C MET A 620 13.19 -14.37 18.17
N ASP A 621 12.91 -14.31 19.48
CA ASP A 621 11.61 -13.94 20.03
C ASP A 621 11.18 -12.52 19.62
N GLN A 622 12.15 -11.61 19.49
CA GLN A 622 11.96 -10.19 19.18
C GLN A 622 11.80 -9.91 17.67
N VAL A 623 12.34 -10.77 16.79
CA VAL A 623 12.35 -10.55 15.32
C VAL A 623 11.46 -11.51 14.51
N ARG A 624 11.13 -12.71 15.00
CA ARG A 624 10.37 -13.71 14.22
C ARG A 624 8.99 -13.20 13.78
N ALA A 625 8.76 -13.17 12.46
CA ALA A 625 7.44 -12.87 11.92
C ALA A 625 6.46 -14.02 12.22
N ARG A 626 5.48 -13.77 13.10
CA ARG A 626 4.51 -14.80 13.50
C ARG A 626 3.53 -15.09 12.36
N PHE A 627 3.56 -16.30 11.82
CA PHE A 627 2.53 -16.83 10.91
C PHE A 627 1.16 -16.81 11.60
N ARG A 628 0.13 -16.29 10.92
CA ARG A 628 -1.23 -16.17 11.46
C ARG A 628 -2.18 -17.12 10.74
N ASP A 629 -2.86 -17.95 11.52
CA ASP A 629 -3.91 -18.85 11.07
C ASP A 629 -5.26 -18.14 10.85
N LYS A 630 -5.41 -16.93 11.41
CA LYS A 630 -6.60 -16.07 11.34
C LYS A 630 -6.23 -14.60 11.56
N GLY A 631 -7.16 -13.70 11.25
CA GLY A 631 -7.01 -12.26 11.47
C GLY A 631 -6.20 -11.54 10.39
N PHE A 632 -5.70 -12.26 9.38
CA PHE A 632 -5.26 -11.62 8.13
C PHE A 632 -6.45 -10.93 7.45
N VAL A 633 -6.26 -9.67 7.08
CA VAL A 633 -7.25 -8.84 6.40
C VAL A 633 -6.59 -8.09 5.24
N ARG A 634 -7.23 -8.17 4.09
CA ARG A 634 -6.77 -7.61 2.82
C ARG A 634 -6.88 -6.10 2.82
N HIS A 635 -5.95 -5.41 2.19
CA HIS A 635 -5.97 -3.94 2.09
C HIS A 635 -6.54 -3.46 0.74
N GLN A 636 -7.30 -4.33 0.07
CA GLN A 636 -8.04 -4.06 -1.16
C GLN A 636 -8.91 -2.77 -1.13
N LEU A 637 -9.44 -2.40 0.06
CA LEU A 637 -10.13 -1.13 0.36
C LEU A 637 -11.05 -0.62 -0.76
N GLN A 638 -11.87 -1.53 -1.30
CA GLN A 638 -12.49 -1.33 -2.60
C GLN A 638 -13.65 -0.33 -2.58
N GLY A 639 -13.82 0.36 -3.70
CA GLY A 639 -15.09 0.96 -4.13
C GLY A 639 -15.46 0.42 -5.51
N LEU A 640 -16.40 1.06 -6.20
CA LEU A 640 -16.81 0.66 -7.56
C LEU A 640 -16.26 1.59 -8.65
N ASN A 641 -15.17 2.31 -8.36
CA ASN A 641 -14.58 3.28 -9.28
C ASN A 641 -13.56 2.63 -10.25
N ILE A 642 -13.99 1.62 -11.02
CA ILE A 642 -13.11 0.93 -11.98
C ILE A 642 -12.51 1.91 -13.00
N PHE A 643 -13.27 2.95 -13.39
CA PHE A 643 -12.79 4.01 -14.28
C PHE A 643 -11.52 4.71 -13.79
N LEU A 644 -11.37 4.90 -12.47
CA LEU A 644 -10.13 5.43 -11.87
C LEU A 644 -8.96 4.47 -12.13
N LEU A 645 -9.11 3.20 -11.78
CA LEU A 645 -8.05 2.19 -11.97
C LEU A 645 -7.68 2.01 -13.45
N GLU A 646 -8.63 2.17 -14.38
CA GLU A 646 -8.36 2.10 -15.82
C GLU A 646 -7.55 3.30 -16.36
N MET A 647 -7.68 4.49 -15.75
CA MET A 647 -6.79 5.63 -16.05
C MET A 647 -5.33 5.33 -15.69
N PHE A 648 -5.10 4.52 -14.64
CA PHE A 648 -3.75 4.05 -14.25
C PHE A 648 -3.27 2.83 -15.05
N ASN A 649 -4.17 1.97 -15.56
CA ASN A 649 -3.81 0.66 -16.11
C ASN A 649 -3.44 0.66 -17.61
N ASN A 650 -4.15 1.46 -18.41
CA ASN A 650 -4.19 1.34 -19.88
C ASN A 650 -3.86 2.63 -20.65
N GLN A 651 -3.72 3.76 -19.96
CA GLN A 651 -3.40 5.06 -20.56
C GLN A 651 -1.99 5.50 -20.16
N PHE A 652 -1.27 6.15 -21.09
CA PHE A 652 0.03 6.80 -20.83
C PHE A 652 1.14 5.90 -20.24
N MET A 653 1.12 4.61 -20.62
CA MET A 653 2.06 3.61 -20.11
C MET A 653 3.34 3.54 -20.93
N THR A 654 4.48 3.87 -20.34
CA THR A 654 5.82 3.72 -20.94
C THR A 654 6.50 2.45 -20.42
N PRO A 655 7.01 1.56 -21.30
CA PRO A 655 7.78 0.39 -20.91
C PRO A 655 9.25 0.72 -20.61
N ASP A 656 9.87 -0.08 -19.76
CA ASP A 656 11.32 -0.09 -19.56
C ASP A 656 12.08 -1.00 -20.55
N THR A 657 13.40 -1.14 -20.34
CA THR A 657 14.28 -1.98 -21.16
C THR A 657 14.44 -3.42 -20.65
N SER A 658 13.78 -3.77 -19.53
CA SER A 658 13.86 -5.09 -18.91
C SER A 658 13.01 -6.12 -19.66
N LYS A 659 13.12 -7.40 -19.26
CA LYS A 659 12.49 -8.54 -19.96
C LYS A 659 11.96 -9.57 -18.95
N PRO A 660 10.63 -9.68 -18.74
CA PRO A 660 9.57 -8.82 -19.31
C PRO A 660 9.71 -7.35 -18.86
N PRO A 661 9.26 -6.38 -19.66
CA PRO A 661 9.40 -4.97 -19.31
C PRO A 661 8.43 -4.56 -18.20
N ASN A 662 8.89 -3.74 -17.26
CA ASN A 662 8.01 -2.99 -16.36
C ASN A 662 7.35 -1.85 -17.15
N PHE A 663 6.19 -1.38 -16.67
CA PHE A 663 5.47 -0.26 -17.25
C PHE A 663 5.14 0.77 -16.19
N SER A 664 5.11 2.04 -16.56
CA SER A 664 4.76 3.14 -15.65
C SER A 664 3.87 4.16 -16.33
N ASN A 665 3.00 4.80 -15.55
CA ASN A 665 2.09 5.83 -16.04
C ASN A 665 2.78 7.19 -15.94
N ASP A 666 3.15 7.77 -17.08
CA ASP A 666 4.02 8.95 -17.12
C ASP A 666 3.32 10.25 -16.68
N ILE A 667 1.98 10.29 -16.76
CA ILE A 667 1.17 11.46 -16.39
C ILE A 667 0.81 11.45 -14.90
N LEU A 668 0.46 10.27 -14.38
CA LEU A 668 0.07 10.07 -12.98
C LEU A 668 1.24 9.67 -12.09
N GLY A 669 2.43 9.46 -12.67
CA GLY A 669 3.73 9.36 -11.99
C GLY A 669 3.95 8.09 -11.18
N VAL A 670 3.38 6.93 -11.56
CA VAL A 670 3.48 5.68 -10.78
C VAL A 670 3.91 4.47 -11.62
N ARG A 671 4.69 3.55 -11.04
CA ARG A 671 5.09 2.28 -11.67
C ARG A 671 4.02 1.20 -11.47
N LYS A 672 3.82 0.33 -12.47
CA LYS A 672 2.81 -0.73 -12.42
C LYS A 672 3.20 -1.89 -11.52
N SER A 673 4.46 -2.30 -11.55
CA SER A 673 4.96 -3.45 -10.78
C SER A 673 5.19 -3.10 -9.31
N ASP A 674 5.04 -4.08 -8.45
CA ASP A 674 5.52 -3.99 -7.07
C ASP A 674 6.96 -4.55 -7.03
N TYR A 675 7.88 -3.76 -6.47
CA TYR A 675 9.31 -4.09 -6.46
C TYR A 675 9.62 -5.32 -5.59
N MET A 676 8.91 -5.48 -4.47
CA MET A 676 9.15 -6.59 -3.54
C MET A 676 8.46 -7.87 -4.02
N SER A 677 7.29 -7.79 -4.67
CA SER A 677 6.65 -8.99 -5.23
C SER A 677 7.21 -9.39 -6.59
N THR A 678 7.82 -8.44 -7.32
CA THR A 678 8.21 -8.55 -8.74
C THR A 678 7.04 -8.81 -9.70
N LEU A 679 5.80 -8.76 -9.22
CA LEU A 679 4.60 -9.00 -10.02
C LEU A 679 4.14 -7.73 -10.73
N ASP A 680 3.65 -7.88 -11.96
CA ASP A 680 3.08 -6.83 -12.82
C ASP A 680 1.54 -6.85 -12.86
N ASN A 681 0.93 -7.79 -12.12
CA ASN A 681 -0.49 -8.12 -12.19
C ASN A 681 -1.34 -7.57 -11.03
N ASP A 682 -0.76 -6.84 -10.08
CA ASP A 682 -1.46 -6.27 -8.91
C ASP A 682 -2.63 -5.37 -9.31
N LEU A 683 -2.43 -4.42 -10.23
CA LEU A 683 -3.50 -3.56 -10.74
C LEU A 683 -4.57 -4.33 -11.55
N PRO A 684 -4.22 -5.22 -12.51
CA PRO A 684 -5.18 -6.16 -13.10
C PRO A 684 -5.98 -6.99 -12.08
N ASN A 685 -5.35 -7.45 -11.00
CA ASN A 685 -6.01 -8.18 -9.92
C ASN A 685 -6.96 -7.27 -9.14
N ALA A 686 -6.56 -6.03 -8.82
CA ALA A 686 -7.43 -5.03 -8.18
C ALA A 686 -8.69 -4.75 -9.03
N ILE A 687 -8.55 -4.54 -10.34
CA ILE A 687 -9.67 -4.38 -11.28
C ILE A 687 -10.57 -5.63 -11.27
N SER A 688 -9.98 -6.83 -11.31
CA SER A 688 -10.74 -8.09 -11.25
C SER A 688 -11.54 -8.22 -9.96
N ASN A 689 -10.98 -7.79 -8.83
CA ASN A 689 -11.66 -7.84 -7.55
C ASN A 689 -12.81 -6.81 -7.46
N PHE A 690 -12.66 -5.61 -8.03
CA PHE A 690 -13.76 -4.63 -8.12
C PHE A 690 -14.92 -5.18 -8.96
N VAL A 691 -14.63 -5.88 -10.07
CA VAL A 691 -15.65 -6.56 -10.89
C VAL A 691 -16.36 -7.66 -10.09
N GLN A 692 -15.60 -8.48 -9.34
CA GLN A 692 -16.15 -9.51 -8.45
C GLN A 692 -17.11 -8.90 -7.41
N ALA A 693 -16.72 -7.80 -6.75
CA ALA A 693 -17.54 -7.08 -5.77
C ALA A 693 -18.80 -6.45 -6.41
N ALA A 694 -18.68 -5.89 -7.63
CA ALA A 694 -19.82 -5.37 -8.39
C ALA A 694 -20.85 -6.47 -8.70
N GLN A 695 -20.37 -7.62 -9.17
CA GLN A 695 -21.21 -8.75 -9.61
C GLN A 695 -21.86 -9.52 -8.46
N HIS A 696 -21.20 -9.62 -7.29
CA HIS A 696 -21.61 -10.55 -6.24
C HIS A 696 -21.89 -9.93 -4.88
N GLU A 697 -21.37 -8.73 -4.58
CA GLU A 697 -21.38 -8.17 -3.22
C GLU A 697 -22.20 -6.89 -3.09
N THR A 698 -22.42 -6.18 -4.20
CA THR A 698 -23.04 -4.83 -4.21
C THR A 698 -24.57 -4.84 -4.19
N ALA A 699 -25.21 -5.52 -5.15
CA ALA A 699 -26.66 -5.57 -5.31
C ALA A 699 -27.09 -6.87 -6.01
N THR A 700 -28.37 -7.23 -5.91
CA THR A 700 -29.01 -8.21 -6.79
C THR A 700 -29.97 -7.52 -7.74
N VAL A 701 -30.10 -8.06 -8.95
CA VAL A 701 -31.10 -7.68 -9.94
C VAL A 701 -31.85 -8.95 -10.33
N GLU A 702 -33.16 -8.96 -10.12
CA GLU A 702 -34.06 -10.06 -10.47
C GLU A 702 -35.09 -9.56 -11.47
N VAL A 703 -35.35 -10.35 -12.51
CA VAL A 703 -36.32 -10.05 -13.57
C VAL A 703 -37.38 -11.15 -13.57
N THR A 704 -38.65 -10.78 -13.47
CA THR A 704 -39.74 -11.77 -13.53
C THR A 704 -39.86 -12.38 -14.92
N ARG A 705 -40.58 -13.51 -15.06
CA ARG A 705 -40.89 -14.02 -16.40
C ARG A 705 -41.76 -12.99 -17.12
N PRO A 706 -41.38 -12.51 -18.32
CA PRO A 706 -42.17 -11.51 -19.01
C PRO A 706 -43.49 -12.09 -19.50
N GLU A 707 -44.56 -11.30 -19.38
CA GLU A 707 -45.93 -11.63 -19.80
C GLU A 707 -46.35 -10.76 -20.98
N VAL A 708 -47.20 -11.29 -21.87
CA VAL A 708 -47.80 -10.49 -22.95
C VAL A 708 -49.19 -10.03 -22.51
N VAL A 709 -49.33 -8.72 -22.27
CA VAL A 709 -50.58 -8.09 -21.82
C VAL A 709 -50.94 -7.00 -22.82
N ASN A 710 -52.12 -7.10 -23.46
CA ASN A 710 -52.63 -6.11 -24.42
C ASN A 710 -51.62 -5.74 -25.55
N GLN A 711 -50.94 -6.75 -26.11
CA GLN A 711 -49.86 -6.62 -27.12
C GLN A 711 -48.55 -5.98 -26.63
N SER A 712 -48.44 -5.64 -25.35
CA SER A 712 -47.18 -5.21 -24.71
C SER A 712 -46.50 -6.38 -24.01
N LEU A 713 -45.16 -6.40 -24.05
CA LEU A 713 -44.36 -7.25 -23.17
C LEU A 713 -44.19 -6.54 -21.82
N VAL A 714 -44.56 -7.19 -20.73
CA VAL A 714 -44.50 -6.63 -19.36
C VAL A 714 -43.60 -7.51 -18.51
N SER A 715 -42.65 -6.89 -17.80
CA SER A 715 -41.74 -7.56 -16.87
C SER A 715 -41.55 -6.67 -15.65
N GLU A 716 -41.42 -7.27 -14.47
CA GLU A 716 -41.04 -6.56 -13.25
C GLU A 716 -39.55 -6.78 -12.99
N VAL A 717 -38.86 -5.74 -12.52
CA VAL A 717 -37.44 -5.76 -12.18
C VAL A 717 -37.29 -5.36 -10.72
N THR A 718 -36.74 -6.26 -9.91
CA THR A 718 -36.43 -6.03 -8.50
C THR A 718 -34.93 -5.80 -8.35
N VAL A 719 -34.55 -4.69 -7.71
CA VAL A 719 -33.15 -4.42 -7.35
C VAL A 719 -33.04 -4.31 -5.83
N ALA A 720 -32.20 -5.15 -5.21
CA ALA A 720 -31.98 -5.13 -3.77
C ALA A 720 -30.52 -4.78 -3.46
N ASN A 721 -30.34 -3.77 -2.61
CA ASN A 721 -29.04 -3.35 -2.10
C ASN A 721 -28.50 -4.38 -1.09
N LYS A 722 -27.24 -4.80 -1.25
CA LYS A 722 -26.53 -5.69 -0.32
C LYS A 722 -25.52 -4.97 0.57
N THR A 723 -25.21 -3.71 0.26
CA THR A 723 -24.27 -2.89 1.04
C THR A 723 -24.91 -2.36 2.32
N GLY A 724 -24.08 -2.05 3.32
CA GLY A 724 -24.53 -1.46 4.58
C GLY A 724 -24.92 0.02 4.46
N HIS A 725 -24.53 0.71 3.39
CA HIS A 725 -24.82 2.13 3.14
C HIS A 725 -25.79 2.29 1.95
N ARG A 726 -26.00 3.51 1.44
CA ARG A 726 -26.76 3.67 0.18
C ARG A 726 -26.04 2.98 -0.98
N PHE A 727 -26.77 2.59 -2.02
CA PHE A 727 -26.17 2.21 -3.29
C PHE A 727 -26.65 3.12 -4.43
N PRO A 728 -25.77 3.90 -5.08
CA PRO A 728 -24.34 4.12 -4.78
C PRO A 728 -24.09 5.19 -3.67
N SER A 729 -23.41 4.84 -2.58
CA SER A 729 -22.94 5.83 -1.59
C SER A 729 -21.73 6.61 -2.08
N GLY A 730 -21.25 7.55 -1.26
CA GLY A 730 -20.12 8.42 -1.57
C GLY A 730 -20.59 9.74 -2.18
N VAL A 731 -19.69 10.34 -2.98
CA VAL A 731 -19.87 11.66 -3.58
C VAL A 731 -21.16 11.79 -4.38
N GLY A 732 -21.81 12.96 -4.30
CA GLY A 732 -23.16 13.17 -4.83
C GLY A 732 -23.36 12.87 -6.32
N PHE A 733 -22.32 13.00 -7.15
CA PHE A 733 -22.39 12.69 -8.58
C PHE A 733 -22.36 11.19 -8.93
N ARG A 734 -22.25 10.28 -7.96
CA ARG A 734 -22.34 8.83 -8.23
C ARG A 734 -23.77 8.45 -8.59
N ARG A 735 -23.93 7.77 -9.73
CA ARG A 735 -25.20 7.24 -10.24
C ARG A 735 -25.08 5.75 -10.55
N ALA A 736 -26.17 5.01 -10.34
CA ALA A 736 -26.36 3.67 -10.85
C ALA A 736 -27.65 3.65 -11.68
N PHE A 737 -27.68 2.92 -12.79
CA PHE A 737 -28.86 2.82 -13.64
C PHE A 737 -29.05 1.38 -14.13
N ILE A 738 -30.28 1.07 -14.57
CA ILE A 738 -30.63 -0.25 -15.11
C ILE A 738 -30.58 -0.19 -16.63
N GLU A 739 -29.74 -1.01 -17.24
CA GLU A 739 -29.84 -1.41 -18.64
C GLU A 739 -30.76 -2.64 -18.72
N PHE A 740 -31.84 -2.55 -19.51
CA PHE A 740 -32.79 -3.63 -19.74
C PHE A 740 -33.00 -3.82 -21.24
N ASP A 741 -32.59 -4.97 -21.74
CA ASP A 741 -32.71 -5.35 -23.15
C ASP A 741 -33.82 -6.38 -23.38
N VAL A 742 -34.62 -6.15 -24.42
CA VAL A 742 -35.43 -7.19 -25.06
C VAL A 742 -34.65 -7.69 -26.27
N ILE A 743 -34.28 -8.97 -26.27
CA ILE A 743 -33.56 -9.62 -27.36
C ILE A 743 -34.47 -10.54 -28.17
N ASP A 744 -34.31 -10.53 -29.50
CA ASP A 744 -34.81 -11.56 -30.38
C ASP A 744 -33.77 -12.68 -30.47
N GLY A 745 -33.99 -13.77 -29.73
CA GLY A 745 -33.13 -14.95 -29.76
C GLY A 745 -33.13 -15.73 -31.08
N SER A 746 -34.00 -15.37 -32.05
CA SER A 746 -34.06 -16.02 -33.37
C SER A 746 -33.25 -15.29 -34.45
N SER A 747 -32.84 -14.04 -34.21
CA SER A 747 -31.98 -13.28 -35.11
C SER A 747 -30.68 -12.83 -34.43
N MET A 748 -29.59 -12.85 -35.20
CA MET A 748 -28.27 -12.42 -34.76
C MET A 748 -27.96 -11.05 -35.36
N ASP A 749 -27.41 -10.16 -34.56
CA ASP A 749 -26.80 -8.93 -35.06
C ASP A 749 -25.47 -9.28 -35.78
N PRO A 750 -25.33 -8.99 -37.08
CA PRO A 750 -24.11 -9.30 -37.83
C PRO A 750 -22.89 -8.46 -37.41
N ALA A 751 -23.08 -7.35 -36.70
CA ALA A 751 -21.98 -6.52 -36.20
C ALA A 751 -21.36 -7.07 -34.91
N THR A 752 -22.19 -7.53 -33.96
CA THR A 752 -21.72 -8.02 -32.65
C THR A 752 -21.64 -9.54 -32.53
N GLY A 753 -22.29 -10.30 -33.42
CA GLY A 753 -22.39 -11.76 -33.30
C GLY A 753 -23.20 -12.23 -32.08
N LYS A 754 -24.11 -11.38 -31.57
CA LYS A 754 -25.01 -11.67 -30.44
C LYS A 754 -26.48 -11.70 -30.90
N PRO A 755 -27.41 -12.25 -30.10
CA PRO A 755 -28.84 -12.08 -30.33
C PRO A 755 -29.21 -10.60 -30.50
N LYS A 756 -30.08 -10.30 -31.47
CA LYS A 756 -30.41 -8.93 -31.82
C LYS A 756 -31.24 -8.26 -30.71
N VAL A 757 -30.75 -7.16 -30.15
CA VAL A 757 -31.56 -6.28 -29.29
C VAL A 757 -32.64 -5.61 -30.15
N VAL A 758 -33.91 -5.76 -29.76
CA VAL A 758 -35.07 -5.16 -30.45
C VAL A 758 -35.67 -3.98 -29.69
N TRP A 759 -35.39 -3.86 -28.40
CA TRP A 759 -35.70 -2.71 -27.57
C TRP A 759 -34.73 -2.65 -26.40
N SER A 760 -34.36 -1.44 -25.97
CA SER A 760 -33.59 -1.23 -24.74
C SER A 760 -34.07 0.01 -23.99
N SER A 761 -33.91 -0.03 -22.67
CA SER A 761 -33.94 1.12 -21.76
C SER A 761 -32.63 1.12 -20.98
N GLY A 762 -31.91 2.24 -21.00
CA GLY A 762 -30.66 2.39 -20.24
C GLY A 762 -29.40 1.97 -20.98
N ALA A 763 -29.50 1.52 -22.24
CA ALA A 763 -28.35 1.30 -23.12
C ALA A 763 -27.42 2.52 -23.18
N THR A 764 -26.13 2.25 -23.30
CA THR A 764 -25.09 3.29 -23.46
C THR A 764 -24.39 3.24 -24.81
N ASN A 765 -23.87 4.39 -25.25
CA ASN A 765 -23.00 4.48 -26.42
C ASN A 765 -21.51 4.25 -26.05
N SER A 766 -20.61 4.34 -27.03
CA SER A 766 -19.17 4.12 -26.84
C SER A 766 -18.48 5.10 -25.89
N GLU A 767 -19.08 6.26 -25.63
CA GLU A 767 -18.59 7.28 -24.69
C GLU A 767 -19.22 7.13 -23.29
N GLY A 768 -20.16 6.19 -23.11
CA GLY A 768 -20.86 5.93 -21.85
C GLY A 768 -22.09 6.80 -21.59
N PHE A 769 -22.56 7.57 -22.58
CA PHE A 769 -23.82 8.31 -22.48
C PHE A 769 -25.01 7.38 -22.64
N ILE A 770 -26.05 7.57 -21.82
CA ILE A 770 -27.31 6.82 -21.94
C ILE A 770 -28.08 7.29 -23.19
N VAL A 771 -28.53 6.34 -24.01
CA VAL A 771 -29.22 6.57 -25.29
C VAL A 771 -30.62 5.97 -25.33
N ASP A 772 -31.46 6.46 -26.25
CA ASP A 772 -32.72 5.83 -26.64
C ASP A 772 -32.52 4.70 -27.67
N LYS A 773 -33.61 3.99 -28.02
CA LYS A 773 -33.60 2.86 -28.98
C LYS A 773 -33.07 3.22 -30.38
N ASP A 774 -33.01 4.50 -30.72
CA ASP A 774 -32.56 5.01 -32.02
C ASP A 774 -31.11 5.55 -31.93
N GLY A 775 -30.44 5.37 -30.79
CA GLY A 775 -29.06 5.79 -30.52
C GLY A 775 -28.93 7.27 -30.12
N ASN A 776 -30.03 7.99 -29.85
CA ASN A 776 -29.95 9.39 -29.46
C ASN A 776 -29.67 9.53 -27.97
N ILE A 777 -28.68 10.34 -27.60
CA ILE A 777 -28.36 10.64 -26.21
C ILE A 777 -29.57 11.30 -25.52
N LEU A 778 -29.93 10.80 -24.33
CA LEU A 778 -31.08 11.29 -23.57
C LEU A 778 -30.85 12.73 -23.08
N GLU A 779 -31.92 13.54 -23.04
CA GLU A 779 -31.85 14.93 -22.55
C GLU A 779 -31.35 15.02 -21.08
N THR A 780 -31.51 13.93 -20.32
CA THR A 780 -31.05 13.80 -18.94
C THR A 780 -29.54 13.60 -18.80
N GLU A 781 -28.82 13.23 -19.86
CA GLU A 781 -27.35 13.21 -19.84
C GLU A 781 -26.76 14.62 -19.89
N TYR A 782 -27.48 15.59 -20.47
CA TYR A 782 -27.04 16.98 -20.59
C TYR A 782 -27.16 17.79 -19.29
N ILE A 783 -27.49 17.16 -18.15
CA ILE A 783 -27.59 17.82 -16.85
C ILE A 783 -26.28 18.55 -16.51
N GLY A 784 -26.39 19.79 -16.02
CA GLY A 784 -25.23 20.65 -15.70
C GLY A 784 -24.57 21.31 -16.92
N THR A 785 -24.79 20.81 -18.15
CA THR A 785 -24.36 21.50 -19.37
C THR A 785 -25.23 22.73 -19.65
N SER A 786 -24.79 23.59 -20.57
CA SER A 786 -25.60 24.74 -21.07
C SER A 786 -26.95 24.34 -21.66
N ARG A 787 -27.12 23.08 -22.09
CA ARG A 787 -28.34 22.56 -22.73
C ARG A 787 -29.42 22.15 -21.72
N ASN A 788 -29.05 21.57 -20.57
CA ASN A 788 -30.01 21.17 -19.53
C ASN A 788 -29.55 21.61 -18.12
N ARG A 789 -29.50 22.93 -17.88
CA ARG A 789 -29.12 23.49 -16.58
C ARG A 789 -30.16 23.30 -15.49
N LYS A 790 -31.47 23.30 -15.78
CA LYS A 790 -32.53 23.36 -14.74
C LYS A 790 -33.35 22.07 -14.60
N GLY A 791 -33.02 21.03 -15.36
CA GLY A 791 -33.79 19.80 -15.47
C GLY A 791 -34.85 19.87 -16.59
N PRO A 792 -35.63 18.79 -16.77
CA PRO A 792 -35.79 17.67 -15.83
C PRO A 792 -34.65 16.64 -15.87
N GLY A 793 -34.53 15.87 -14.79
CA GLY A 793 -33.83 14.58 -14.74
C GLY A 793 -34.83 13.41 -14.82
N GLN A 794 -34.34 12.16 -14.80
CA GLN A 794 -35.21 10.99 -14.76
C GLN A 794 -35.92 10.91 -13.39
N PRO A 795 -37.23 10.61 -13.33
CA PRO A 795 -37.90 10.33 -12.07
C PRO A 795 -37.46 8.98 -11.48
N HIS A 796 -37.94 8.65 -10.28
CA HIS A 796 -37.95 7.27 -9.81
C HIS A 796 -39.13 6.52 -10.46
N PHE A 797 -38.84 5.44 -11.17
CA PHE A 797 -39.81 4.52 -11.75
C PHE A 797 -40.02 3.33 -10.81
N TRP A 798 -41.27 2.93 -10.62
CA TRP A 798 -41.63 1.84 -9.71
C TRP A 798 -43.04 1.30 -10.01
N GLY A 799 -43.22 0.00 -9.75
CA GLY A 799 -44.52 -0.67 -9.76
C GLY A 799 -45.33 -0.49 -11.04
N LYS A 800 -46.66 -0.43 -10.86
CA LYS A 800 -47.65 -0.17 -11.93
C LYS A 800 -48.07 1.30 -11.94
N GLU A 801 -47.71 2.04 -10.91
CA GLU A 801 -47.97 3.44 -10.66
C GLU A 801 -47.10 4.34 -11.55
N ARG A 802 -45.84 3.94 -11.80
CA ARG A 802 -44.91 4.67 -12.66
C ARG A 802 -43.95 3.73 -13.41
N PRO A 803 -44.46 2.89 -14.32
CA PRO A 803 -43.64 1.96 -15.09
C PRO A 803 -42.78 2.69 -16.15
N ILE A 804 -41.73 2.01 -16.60
CA ILE A 804 -40.99 2.36 -17.82
C ILE A 804 -41.77 1.79 -19.01
N SER A 805 -42.17 2.66 -19.95
CA SER A 805 -42.94 2.31 -21.15
C SER A 805 -42.32 2.87 -22.44
N SER A 806 -41.13 3.48 -22.35
CA SER A 806 -40.40 4.06 -23.47
C SER A 806 -38.89 3.94 -23.24
N SER A 807 -38.11 3.75 -24.30
CA SER A 807 -36.63 3.73 -24.25
C SER A 807 -36.01 5.05 -23.77
N LYS A 808 -36.81 6.13 -23.67
CA LYS A 808 -36.38 7.45 -23.15
C LYS A 808 -36.52 7.57 -21.62
N GLN A 809 -37.09 6.57 -20.98
CA GLN A 809 -37.32 6.48 -19.55
C GLN A 809 -36.36 5.43 -18.99
N VAL A 810 -35.52 5.82 -18.03
CA VAL A 810 -34.49 4.94 -17.47
C VAL A 810 -34.51 5.07 -15.95
N GLN A 811 -34.49 3.95 -15.24
CA GLN A 811 -34.40 3.96 -13.79
C GLN A 811 -32.96 4.29 -13.37
N ILE A 812 -32.76 5.55 -12.97
CA ILE A 812 -31.49 6.07 -12.43
C ILE A 812 -31.65 6.29 -10.92
N TYR A 813 -30.74 5.69 -10.15
CA TYR A 813 -30.51 5.84 -8.72
C TYR A 813 -29.38 6.85 -8.52
N GLU A 814 -29.72 8.06 -8.06
CA GLU A 814 -28.83 9.23 -8.04
C GLU A 814 -29.27 10.27 -7.01
N GLU A 815 -28.35 11.18 -6.69
CA GLU A 815 -28.64 12.46 -6.03
C GLU A 815 -28.66 13.57 -7.10
N LEU A 816 -29.69 14.43 -7.10
CA LEU A 816 -29.73 15.65 -7.93
C LEU A 816 -29.91 16.85 -7.01
N ILE A 817 -28.99 17.82 -7.12
CA ILE A 817 -28.91 18.99 -6.26
C ILE A 817 -28.97 20.25 -7.11
N LYS A 818 -29.56 21.31 -6.57
CA LYS A 818 -29.53 22.65 -7.14
C LYS A 818 -28.62 23.59 -6.36
N ASP A 819 -27.99 24.48 -7.12
CA ASP A 819 -27.31 25.67 -6.63
C ASP A 819 -28.29 26.79 -6.25
N SER A 820 -27.78 27.87 -5.67
CA SER A 820 -28.56 29.07 -5.29
C SER A 820 -29.30 29.76 -6.47
N ASP A 821 -28.83 29.58 -7.71
CA ASP A 821 -29.49 30.06 -8.94
C ASP A 821 -30.60 29.11 -9.45
N GLY A 822 -30.77 27.96 -8.79
CA GLY A 822 -31.74 26.92 -9.13
C GLY A 822 -31.34 26.04 -10.33
N ASN A 823 -30.07 26.04 -10.73
CA ASN A 823 -29.50 25.11 -11.70
C ASN A 823 -29.04 23.82 -11.02
N LEU A 824 -29.16 22.69 -11.71
CA LEU A 824 -28.58 21.43 -11.31
C LEU A 824 -27.05 21.53 -11.30
N THR A 825 -26.42 20.98 -10.25
CA THR A 825 -24.99 21.13 -9.99
C THR A 825 -24.39 19.84 -9.41
N THR A 826 -23.12 19.60 -9.74
CA THR A 826 -22.25 18.57 -9.13
C THR A 826 -21.22 19.17 -8.19
N SER A 827 -21.26 20.50 -7.97
CA SER A 827 -20.36 21.21 -7.06
C SER A 827 -20.67 20.84 -5.60
N PHE A 828 -19.60 20.68 -4.83
CA PHE A 828 -19.61 20.31 -3.43
C PHE A 828 -19.87 21.49 -2.50
N ILE A 829 -19.52 22.71 -2.92
CA ILE A 829 -19.70 23.95 -2.15
C ILE A 829 -20.96 24.75 -2.57
N ARG A 830 -21.82 24.19 -3.42
CA ARG A 830 -23.04 24.82 -3.95
C ARG A 830 -24.27 23.90 -3.82
N ARG A 831 -24.35 23.23 -2.67
CA ARG A 831 -25.33 22.16 -2.39
C ARG A 831 -26.57 22.70 -1.66
N ASP A 832 -27.27 23.66 -2.26
CA ASP A 832 -28.38 24.41 -1.63
C ASP A 832 -29.67 23.59 -1.45
N ALA A 833 -30.07 22.81 -2.46
CA ALA A 833 -31.36 22.12 -2.45
C ALA A 833 -31.32 20.75 -3.13
N ILE A 834 -31.55 19.69 -2.36
CA ILE A 834 -31.72 18.33 -2.89
C ILE A 834 -33.09 18.24 -3.59
N VAL A 835 -33.08 17.95 -4.89
CA VAL A 835 -34.27 17.82 -5.75
C VAL A 835 -34.69 16.36 -5.90
N LYS A 836 -33.72 15.45 -5.90
CA LYS A 836 -33.91 14.00 -5.98
C LYS A 836 -32.83 13.33 -5.12
N GLU A 837 -33.23 12.39 -4.30
CA GLU A 837 -32.35 11.45 -3.62
C GLU A 837 -33.09 10.12 -3.56
N ASN A 838 -32.82 9.26 -4.54
CA ASN A 838 -33.48 7.95 -4.66
C ASN A 838 -32.48 6.78 -4.67
N ARG A 839 -31.24 6.99 -4.23
CA ARG A 839 -30.25 5.92 -4.13
C ARG A 839 -30.77 4.83 -3.20
N LEU A 840 -30.48 3.58 -3.52
CA LEU A 840 -31.07 2.44 -2.81
C LEU A 840 -30.62 2.42 -1.36
N LEU A 841 -31.58 2.40 -0.43
CA LEU A 841 -31.31 2.39 1.00
C LEU A 841 -30.74 1.03 1.44
N PRO A 842 -29.93 0.96 2.52
CA PRO A 842 -29.47 -0.31 3.07
C PRO A 842 -30.59 -1.06 3.80
N ARG A 843 -30.40 -2.36 4.00
CA ARG A 843 -31.29 -3.17 4.84
C ARG A 843 -31.26 -2.65 6.28
N GLY A 844 -32.42 -2.64 6.95
CA GLY A 844 -32.58 -2.10 8.30
C GLY A 844 -32.71 -0.57 8.40
N TRP A 845 -32.64 0.16 7.28
CA TRP A 845 -32.76 1.62 7.29
C TRP A 845 -34.08 2.12 7.90
N SER A 846 -33.99 3.18 8.69
CA SER A 846 -35.11 3.83 9.37
C SER A 846 -35.13 5.33 9.13
N ALA A 847 -36.33 5.88 8.85
CA ALA A 847 -36.55 7.33 8.78
C ALA A 847 -36.38 8.05 10.12
N ARG A 848 -36.37 7.31 11.25
CA ARG A 848 -36.06 7.84 12.59
C ARG A 848 -34.56 7.89 12.89
N GLY A 849 -33.71 7.47 11.95
CA GLY A 849 -32.29 7.23 12.16
C GLY A 849 -32.01 5.87 12.83
N PRO A 850 -30.73 5.58 13.14
CA PRO A 850 -30.37 4.43 13.96
C PRO A 850 -30.99 4.62 15.34
N ASP A 851 -31.79 3.66 15.79
CA ASP A 851 -32.50 3.75 17.07
C ASP A 851 -31.57 3.26 18.20
N PRO A 852 -31.03 4.14 19.07
CA PRO A 852 -30.11 3.71 20.14
C PRO A 852 -30.86 2.98 21.26
N ASN A 853 -32.19 3.04 21.26
CA ASN A 853 -33.06 2.59 22.34
C ASN A 853 -33.86 1.33 21.99
N SER A 854 -34.09 1.01 20.71
CA SER A 854 -34.66 -0.28 20.26
C SER A 854 -33.76 -1.46 20.61
#